data_AF-A0A8C1ENK4-F1
#
_entry.id   AF-A0A8C1ENK4-F1
#
_cell.length_a   1.000
_cell.length_b   1.000
_cell.length_c   1.000
_cell.angle_alpha   90.00
_cell.angle_beta   90.00
_cell.angle_gamma   90.00
#
_symmetry.space_group_name_H-M   'P 1'
#
loop_
_entity.id
_entity.type
_entity.pdbx_description
1 polymer ?
#
loop_
_entity_poly.entity_id
_entity_poly.type
_entity_poly.pdbx_seq_one_letter_code
_entity_poly.pdbx_strand_id
1 'polypeptide(L)'
;MGNQETRVEDPDTGVQSTKKSGIPAPREIPQSISRERVSLRDQQKSSIAKKMVTSASTSSLSTLSKHSRGSVKTKAESVVFDKNLLESQVRELLAEAKTKEFEISKLRMELQRHKGKDPSSEAGTPEGNSEMERTQAQSGDIQVLVGELKEKNGRFQRELATLREENQALKQKLITLESTTTLLTSSSMHSVNGVFPENTTSDAVSAVSGSHLKTSVSSGSETKGSPLPSSESSEFEKIPSRSDSVSSSIKSVVPSGVVKELSVESLTDRIQKMEESHHSTAEELQATLQELADQQQVVQELTAENERLAEEKGLLQTSLQQQRDRVELLVQQNDSLLQRLREQAQCNEAEASRASRVAELEQRLAEQVESSRFEREKLVDIQQQLTGSLRALEMENQEEQIAVNSLKEEVELLQGHLESEKVAKDEAMRKSEEQRQAMEALRVESASLKVQVEVERQKIAELKAVQSASDNTELQSLLKAVHEDKDKLELSCTELRQELQQVEVDRLQLLERVEKQEQDHKTNMIALDEKNRDAENQIKDLKETIFELEDQVEQQRAVRLHTNQTILDLENQIKRLEENKAELEKQIKAMNKQMKDETEEWRRFQADLQTAVVVANDIKVEAQQELRTLRRRLQEEQEHSARMASELEQIQGTRIATGPAFETSKTAVEGR
;
A
#
# COMPACT_ATOMS: atom_id res chain seq x y z
N MET A 1 -45.83 9.26 36.58
CA MET A 1 -47.18 8.69 36.73
C MET A 1 -47.22 7.47 35.81
N GLY A 2 -46.83 6.27 36.23
CA GLY A 2 -47.30 5.53 37.42
C GLY A 2 -48.29 4.46 36.92
N ASN A 3 -48.22 3.17 37.28
CA ASN A 3 -47.43 2.49 38.32
C ASN A 3 -46.85 1.16 37.80
N GLN A 4 -45.92 0.61 38.58
CA GLN A 4 -45.32 -0.70 38.44
C GLN A 4 -45.55 -1.42 39.76
N GLU A 5 -46.12 -2.63 39.76
CA GLU A 5 -46.28 -3.40 41.00
C GLU A 5 -46.24 -4.93 40.75
N THR A 6 -45.25 -5.54 41.42
CA THR A 6 -45.20 -6.90 42.01
C THR A 6 -45.39 -8.12 41.10
N ARG A 7 -44.39 -8.98 40.85
CA ARG A 7 -43.49 -9.77 41.74
C ARG A 7 -44.23 -10.86 42.53
N VAL A 8 -43.89 -12.14 42.28
CA VAL A 8 -43.47 -13.19 43.25
C VAL A 8 -43.41 -14.60 42.60
N GLU A 9 -42.26 -15.26 42.79
CA GLU A 9 -41.96 -16.73 42.86
C GLU A 9 -42.21 -17.74 41.71
N ASP A 10 -41.09 -18.28 41.20
CA ASP A 10 -40.81 -19.72 40.94
C ASP A 10 -40.83 -20.54 42.29
N PRO A 11 -40.88 -21.90 42.34
CA PRO A 11 -40.44 -22.83 41.29
C PRO A 11 -41.25 -24.16 41.10
N ASP A 12 -40.74 -24.94 40.13
CA ASP A 12 -40.56 -26.40 40.12
C ASP A 12 -41.67 -27.40 39.69
N THR A 13 -41.23 -28.28 38.78
CA THR A 13 -41.69 -29.66 38.51
C THR A 13 -43.17 -29.97 38.19
N GLY A 14 -43.41 -30.52 36.99
CA GLY A 14 -44.05 -31.84 36.91
C GLY A 14 -45.21 -32.09 35.92
N VAL A 15 -44.90 -32.79 34.83
CA VAL A 15 -45.69 -33.89 34.21
C VAL A 15 -47.15 -33.63 33.75
N GLN A 16 -47.38 -33.70 32.43
CA GLN A 16 -48.36 -34.58 31.72
C GLN A 16 -48.19 -34.41 30.18
N SER A 17 -47.98 -35.45 29.36
CA SER A 17 -48.97 -36.39 28.74
C SER A 17 -49.95 -35.68 27.75
N THR A 18 -50.26 -36.15 26.52
CA THR A 18 -50.03 -37.44 25.82
C THR A 18 -50.20 -37.39 24.27
N LYS A 19 -49.52 -38.32 23.55
CA LYS A 19 -49.92 -39.07 22.30
C LYS A 19 -50.12 -38.41 20.92
N LYS A 20 -49.18 -38.72 19.99
CA LYS A 20 -49.30 -39.43 18.66
C LYS A 20 -48.06 -39.07 17.79
N SER A 21 -47.46 -39.88 16.92
CA SER A 21 -47.53 -41.32 16.51
C SER A 21 -46.27 -41.63 15.63
N GLY A 22 -45.81 -42.89 15.47
CA GLY A 22 -44.93 -43.27 14.33
C GLY A 22 -43.47 -43.77 14.56
N ILE A 23 -43.34 -44.88 15.30
CA ILE A 23 -42.28 -45.93 15.34
C ILE A 23 -41.55 -46.22 13.97
N PRO A 24 -40.27 -46.70 13.87
CA PRO A 24 -39.08 -46.65 14.76
C PRO A 24 -37.70 -46.41 14.05
N ALA A 25 -36.58 -46.53 14.81
CA ALA A 25 -35.18 -46.50 14.35
C ALA A 25 -34.65 -47.88 13.85
N PRO A 26 -33.33 -48.02 13.54
CA PRO A 26 -32.43 -48.53 14.59
C PRO A 26 -31.02 -47.89 14.67
N ARG A 27 -30.37 -48.05 15.84
CA ARG A 27 -28.96 -47.72 16.14
C ARG A 27 -28.13 -49.00 16.33
N GLU A 28 -26.97 -49.04 15.68
CA GLU A 28 -25.61 -49.44 16.17
C GLU A 28 -25.32 -50.69 17.07
N ILE A 29 -24.19 -51.38 16.72
CA ILE A 29 -23.24 -52.15 17.59
C ILE A 29 -23.71 -53.59 18.03
N PRO A 30 -22.86 -54.64 18.32
CA PRO A 30 -21.38 -54.77 18.35
C PRO A 30 -20.67 -55.95 17.59
N GLN A 31 -19.34 -55.83 17.57
CA GLN A 31 -18.21 -56.80 17.50
C GLN A 31 -18.40 -58.35 17.57
N SER A 32 -17.63 -59.10 16.76
CA SER A 32 -16.50 -59.99 17.18
C SER A 32 -16.36 -61.38 16.49
N ILE A 33 -15.11 -61.71 16.09
CA ILE A 33 -14.43 -63.02 15.82
C ILE A 33 -15.16 -64.21 15.13
N SER A 34 -14.57 -64.70 14.02
CA SER A 34 -14.08 -66.10 13.90
C SER A 34 -13.25 -66.42 12.64
N ARG A 35 -12.53 -67.55 12.73
CA ARG A 35 -11.66 -68.27 11.74
C ARG A 35 -12.38 -68.54 10.38
N GLU A 36 -11.74 -68.97 9.27
CA GLU A 36 -10.54 -69.80 9.13
C GLU A 36 -9.80 -69.70 7.76
N ARG A 37 -8.57 -70.22 7.76
CA ARG A 37 -7.56 -70.45 6.69
C ARG A 37 -8.05 -70.85 5.29
N VAL A 38 -7.29 -70.43 4.28
CA VAL A 38 -6.57 -71.37 3.37
C VAL A 38 -5.11 -70.90 3.24
N SER A 39 -4.17 -71.83 3.16
CA SER A 39 -2.72 -71.60 3.11
C SER A 39 -2.12 -72.36 1.93
N LEU A 40 -1.24 -71.72 1.16
CA LEU A 40 -0.23 -72.42 0.37
C LEU A 40 1.15 -71.79 0.59
N ARG A 41 2.15 -72.66 0.56
CA ARG A 41 3.50 -72.47 1.09
C ARG A 41 4.45 -73.23 0.15
N ASP A 42 5.51 -72.59 -0.32
CA ASP A 42 6.92 -72.99 -0.12
C ASP A 42 7.87 -72.38 -1.16
N GLN A 43 9.16 -72.42 -0.79
CA GLN A 43 10.36 -72.14 -1.60
C GLN A 43 10.62 -70.64 -1.89
N GLN A 44 11.87 -70.15 -1.90
CA GLN A 44 13.17 -70.85 -1.83
C GLN A 44 14.24 -70.01 -1.10
N LYS A 45 15.28 -70.67 -0.60
CA LYS A 45 16.39 -70.04 0.17
C LYS A 45 17.50 -69.54 -0.75
N SER A 46 18.07 -68.37 -0.46
CA SER A 46 19.52 -68.16 -0.51
C SER A 46 19.93 -67.00 0.39
N SER A 47 21.12 -67.09 0.99
CA SER A 47 21.63 -66.17 2.01
C SER A 47 23.04 -65.69 1.66
N ILE A 48 23.53 -64.70 2.43
CA ILE A 48 24.95 -64.28 2.62
C ILE A 48 25.44 -63.09 1.75
N ALA A 49 25.69 -61.93 2.39
CA ALA A 49 27.02 -61.30 2.51
C ALA A 49 27.01 -59.76 2.76
N LYS A 50 27.53 -59.39 3.93
CA LYS A 50 28.50 -58.29 4.16
C LYS A 50 28.10 -56.81 3.97
N LYS A 51 27.84 -56.21 5.15
CA LYS A 51 28.23 -54.85 5.59
C LYS A 51 29.30 -54.13 4.74
N MET A 52 29.08 -52.84 4.52
CA MET A 52 30.12 -51.82 4.74
C MET A 52 29.53 -50.62 5.50
N VAL A 53 30.39 -50.01 6.33
CA VAL A 53 30.09 -48.86 7.19
C VAL A 53 30.97 -47.71 6.73
N THR A 54 30.45 -46.49 6.77
CA THR A 54 31.28 -45.30 7.05
C THR A 54 30.43 -44.26 7.76
N SER A 55 30.99 -43.67 8.80
CA SER A 55 30.37 -42.69 9.68
C SER A 55 31.33 -41.51 9.86
N ALA A 56 30.77 -40.32 10.08
CA ALA A 56 31.51 -39.19 10.62
C ALA A 56 30.58 -38.39 11.54
N SER A 57 31.04 -38.11 12.74
CA SER A 57 30.26 -37.46 13.81
C SER A 57 31.02 -36.26 14.37
N THR A 58 30.31 -35.17 14.65
CA THR A 58 30.56 -34.19 15.73
C THR A 58 29.17 -33.61 16.09
N SER A 59 28.61 -33.67 17.31
CA SER A 59 29.01 -33.17 18.65
C SER A 59 29.10 -31.63 18.75
N SER A 60 28.47 -30.90 19.68
CA SER A 60 27.38 -31.13 20.67
C SER A 60 27.15 -29.83 21.49
N LEU A 61 26.08 -29.76 22.31
CA LEU A 61 25.82 -28.85 23.47
C LEU A 61 24.95 -27.57 23.30
N SER A 62 23.67 -27.72 23.67
CA SER A 62 23.00 -27.17 24.89
C SER A 62 22.97 -25.67 25.29
N THR A 63 21.78 -25.27 25.80
CA THR A 63 21.44 -24.08 26.63
C THR A 63 21.45 -22.70 25.94
N LEU A 64 20.76 -21.64 26.36
CA LEU A 64 19.53 -21.36 27.13
C LEU A 64 19.51 -19.82 27.24
N SER A 65 18.40 -19.16 26.86
CA SER A 65 17.97 -17.81 27.29
C SER A 65 19.02 -16.73 27.65
N LYS A 66 19.07 -15.64 26.87
CA LYS A 66 18.55 -14.30 27.28
C LYS A 66 18.80 -13.20 26.22
N HIS A 67 17.69 -12.61 25.78
CA HIS A 67 17.45 -11.22 25.31
C HIS A 67 18.52 -10.44 24.50
N SER A 68 18.17 -10.04 23.28
CA SER A 68 18.62 -8.78 22.66
C SER A 68 17.46 -8.12 21.88
N ARG A 69 17.60 -6.82 21.57
CA ARG A 69 16.52 -5.89 21.17
C ARG A 69 16.33 -5.74 19.64
N GLY A 70 15.12 -5.32 19.24
CA GLY A 70 14.83 -4.66 17.96
C GLY A 70 14.39 -5.60 16.83
N SER A 71 13.15 -5.61 16.33
CA SER A 71 12.33 -4.53 15.73
C SER A 71 12.73 -4.11 14.32
N VAL A 72 12.15 -4.76 13.29
CA VAL A 72 11.51 -4.10 12.12
C VAL A 72 10.35 -4.99 11.66
N LYS A 73 9.15 -4.42 11.50
CA LYS A 73 7.97 -5.09 10.93
C LYS A 73 7.99 -4.89 9.41
N THR A 74 8.03 -5.94 8.60
CA THR A 74 8.24 -5.83 7.16
C THR A 74 6.93 -5.65 6.38
N LYS A 75 6.96 -4.75 5.39
CA LYS A 75 5.84 -4.32 4.54
C LYS A 75 5.25 -5.43 3.65
N ALA A 76 5.77 -6.66 3.73
CA ALA A 76 5.44 -7.78 2.85
C ALA A 76 4.24 -8.60 3.31
N GLU A 77 3.98 -8.71 4.62
CA GLU A 77 2.90 -9.55 5.16
C GLU A 77 1.50 -9.01 4.79
N SER A 78 1.30 -7.68 4.76
CA SER A 78 0.04 -7.12 4.26
C SER A 78 -0.12 -7.38 2.76
N VAL A 79 0.94 -7.22 1.96
CA VAL A 79 0.90 -7.51 0.51
C VAL A 79 0.57 -8.98 0.24
N VAL A 80 1.02 -9.92 1.08
CA VAL A 80 0.63 -11.34 0.99
C VAL A 80 -0.83 -11.56 1.39
N PHE A 81 -1.34 -10.87 2.41
CA PHE A 81 -2.75 -10.94 2.78
C PHE A 81 -3.66 -10.35 1.68
N ASP A 82 -3.32 -9.17 1.18
CA ASP A 82 -4.03 -8.49 0.10
C ASP A 82 -3.98 -9.31 -1.20
N LYS A 83 -2.83 -9.94 -1.50
CA LYS A 83 -2.70 -10.90 -2.61
C LYS A 83 -3.57 -12.14 -2.41
N ASN A 84 -3.63 -12.73 -1.21
CA ASN A 84 -4.46 -13.90 -0.96
C ASN A 84 -5.97 -13.57 -1.05
N LEU A 85 -6.37 -12.36 -0.66
CA LEU A 85 -7.73 -11.84 -0.85
C LEU A 85 -8.04 -11.66 -2.34
N LEU A 86 -7.12 -11.04 -3.11
CA LEU A 86 -7.22 -10.92 -4.57
C LEU A 86 -7.25 -12.29 -5.26
N GLU A 87 -6.45 -13.27 -4.85
CA GLU A 87 -6.49 -14.64 -5.37
C GLU A 87 -7.80 -15.37 -5.03
N SER A 88 -8.46 -15.01 -3.93
CA SER A 88 -9.81 -15.50 -3.64
C SER A 88 -10.85 -14.85 -4.55
N GLN A 89 -10.76 -13.53 -4.73
CA GLN A 89 -11.64 -12.76 -5.61
C GLN A 89 -11.50 -13.19 -7.08
N VAL A 90 -10.28 -13.46 -7.55
CA VAL A 90 -10.01 -14.01 -8.89
C VAL A 90 -10.60 -15.41 -9.04
N ARG A 91 -10.52 -16.28 -8.02
CA ARG A 91 -11.18 -17.60 -8.06
C ARG A 91 -12.71 -17.51 -8.11
N GLU A 92 -13.29 -16.55 -7.39
CA GLU A 92 -14.73 -16.28 -7.42
C GLU A 92 -15.17 -15.71 -8.78
N LEU A 93 -14.46 -14.71 -9.31
CA LEU A 93 -14.70 -14.15 -10.64
C LEU A 93 -14.52 -15.18 -11.76
N LEU A 94 -13.57 -16.12 -11.64
CA LEU A 94 -13.42 -17.23 -12.59
C LEU A 94 -14.56 -18.26 -12.48
N ALA A 95 -15.11 -18.48 -11.29
CA ALA A 95 -16.29 -19.34 -11.12
C ALA A 95 -17.56 -18.65 -11.67
N GLU A 96 -17.71 -17.35 -11.47
CA GLU A 96 -18.78 -16.54 -12.06
C GLU A 96 -18.64 -16.50 -13.59
N ALA A 97 -17.44 -16.27 -14.13
CA ALA A 97 -17.17 -16.30 -15.55
C ALA A 97 -17.55 -17.65 -16.19
N LYS A 98 -17.18 -18.79 -15.59
CA LYS A 98 -17.61 -20.13 -16.04
C LYS A 98 -19.13 -20.31 -15.99
N THR A 99 -19.78 -19.77 -14.96
CA THR A 99 -21.25 -19.78 -14.84
C THR A 99 -21.90 -18.94 -15.93
N LYS A 100 -21.30 -17.79 -16.26
CA LYS A 100 -21.71 -16.89 -17.35
C LYS A 100 -21.42 -17.49 -18.73
N GLU A 101 -20.34 -18.23 -18.93
CA GLU A 101 -20.07 -18.98 -20.16
C GLU A 101 -21.09 -20.11 -20.37
N PHE A 102 -21.51 -20.80 -19.31
CA PHE A 102 -22.59 -21.77 -19.36
C PHE A 102 -23.94 -21.09 -19.68
N GLU A 103 -24.23 -19.94 -19.08
CA GLU A 103 -25.41 -19.12 -19.39
C GLU A 103 -25.39 -18.62 -20.84
N ILE A 104 -24.26 -18.11 -21.34
CA ILE A 104 -24.07 -17.70 -22.74
C ILE A 104 -24.21 -18.90 -23.68
N SER A 105 -23.70 -20.08 -23.32
CA SER A 105 -23.83 -21.28 -24.13
C SER A 105 -25.29 -21.76 -24.19
N LYS A 106 -26.01 -21.71 -23.06
CA LYS A 106 -27.45 -21.97 -22.98
C LYS A 106 -28.24 -20.96 -23.82
N LEU A 107 -27.94 -19.67 -23.69
CA LEU A 107 -28.57 -18.60 -24.47
C LEU A 107 -28.24 -18.72 -25.97
N ARG A 108 -27.04 -19.13 -26.35
CA ARG A 108 -26.67 -19.46 -27.74
C ARG A 108 -27.44 -20.67 -28.26
N MET A 109 -27.61 -21.72 -27.45
CA MET A 109 -28.46 -22.86 -27.81
C MET A 109 -29.93 -22.46 -27.95
N GLU A 110 -30.45 -21.59 -27.07
CA GLU A 110 -31.79 -21.01 -27.18
C GLU A 110 -31.94 -20.16 -28.43
N LEU A 111 -30.98 -19.27 -28.71
CA LEU A 111 -30.97 -18.43 -29.89
C LEU A 111 -30.82 -19.26 -31.18
N GLN A 112 -30.08 -20.37 -31.16
CA GLN A 112 -30.03 -21.35 -32.26
C GLN A 112 -31.35 -22.12 -32.42
N ARG A 113 -32.04 -22.48 -31.33
CA ARG A 113 -33.39 -23.08 -31.40
C ARG A 113 -34.43 -22.11 -31.96
N HIS A 114 -34.31 -20.82 -31.68
CA HIS A 114 -35.19 -19.78 -32.22
C HIS A 114 -34.83 -19.45 -33.69
N LYS A 115 -33.54 -19.37 -34.03
CA LYS A 115 -33.05 -19.19 -35.41
C LYS A 115 -33.37 -20.38 -36.32
N GLY A 116 -33.53 -21.58 -35.74
CA GLY A 116 -34.08 -22.76 -36.42
C GLY A 116 -35.61 -22.75 -36.60
N LYS A 117 -36.29 -21.61 -36.39
CA LYS A 117 -37.76 -21.53 -36.43
C LYS A 117 -38.35 -20.43 -37.33
N ASP A 118 -37.55 -19.55 -37.90
CA ASP A 118 -38.03 -18.62 -38.94
C ASP A 118 -38.00 -19.27 -40.34
N PRO A 119 -39.08 -19.16 -41.13
CA PRO A 119 -39.19 -19.84 -42.41
C PRO A 119 -38.66 -18.99 -43.57
N SER A 120 -37.81 -19.60 -44.39
CA SER A 120 -37.58 -19.16 -45.78
C SER A 120 -37.73 -20.35 -46.71
N SER A 121 -38.99 -20.71 -46.99
CA SER A 121 -39.37 -21.46 -48.19
C SER A 121 -40.54 -20.73 -48.83
N GLU A 122 -40.49 -20.56 -50.15
CA GLU A 122 -41.39 -19.68 -50.88
C GLU A 122 -42.84 -20.18 -50.95
N ALA A 123 -43.74 -19.23 -51.19
CA ALA A 123 -45.18 -19.29 -51.02
C ALA A 123 -45.95 -20.54 -51.52
N GLY A 124 -46.85 -21.02 -50.66
CA GLY A 124 -48.04 -21.81 -50.99
C GLY A 124 -49.14 -21.58 -49.93
N THR A 125 -50.14 -20.76 -50.26
CA THR A 125 -51.28 -20.25 -49.43
C THR A 125 -52.23 -21.32 -48.84
N PRO A 126 -53.17 -20.99 -47.92
CA PRO A 126 -53.18 -19.98 -46.83
C PRO A 126 -53.84 -20.51 -45.50
N GLU A 127 -54.16 -19.57 -44.57
CA GLU A 127 -55.05 -19.64 -43.37
C GLU A 127 -54.38 -19.66 -41.98
N GLY A 128 -54.90 -18.82 -41.07
CA GLY A 128 -54.59 -18.85 -39.62
C GLY A 128 -54.21 -17.50 -38.98
N ASN A 129 -55.19 -16.70 -38.55
CA ASN A 129 -54.95 -15.53 -37.69
C ASN A 129 -54.52 -15.94 -36.27
N SER A 130 -53.39 -15.44 -35.74
CA SER A 130 -53.22 -15.21 -34.27
C SER A 130 -51.96 -14.48 -33.77
N GLU A 131 -51.07 -13.88 -34.61
CA GLU A 131 -49.76 -13.36 -34.10
C GLU A 131 -49.41 -11.88 -34.35
N MET A 132 -50.29 -11.07 -34.95
CA MET A 132 -49.99 -9.65 -35.27
C MET A 132 -49.83 -8.74 -34.03
N GLU A 133 -50.41 -9.11 -32.88
CA GLU A 133 -50.51 -8.22 -31.70
C GLU A 133 -49.26 -8.24 -30.80
N ARG A 134 -48.47 -9.33 -30.83
CA ARG A 134 -47.29 -9.50 -29.94
C ARG A 134 -46.02 -8.84 -30.49
N THR A 135 -45.86 -8.79 -31.81
CA THR A 135 -44.72 -8.14 -32.49
C THR A 135 -44.78 -6.62 -32.41
N GLN A 136 -45.99 -6.03 -32.45
CA GLN A 136 -46.17 -4.58 -32.34
C GLN A 136 -45.86 -4.05 -30.92
N ALA A 137 -46.18 -4.84 -29.88
CA ALA A 137 -45.80 -4.53 -28.50
C ALA A 137 -44.26 -4.52 -28.30
N GLN A 138 -43.56 -5.56 -28.76
CA GLN A 138 -42.10 -5.65 -28.65
C GLN A 138 -41.37 -4.55 -29.42
N SER A 139 -41.91 -4.11 -30.56
CA SER A 139 -41.37 -2.95 -31.30
C SER A 139 -41.49 -1.65 -30.50
N GLY A 140 -42.58 -1.46 -29.76
CA GLY A 140 -42.78 -0.33 -28.85
C GLY A 140 -41.75 -0.30 -27.72
N ASP A 141 -41.54 -1.43 -27.02
CA ASP A 141 -40.58 -1.55 -25.92
C ASP A 141 -39.14 -1.25 -26.36
N ILE A 142 -38.73 -1.75 -27.54
CA ILE A 142 -37.43 -1.44 -28.12
C ILE A 142 -37.29 0.06 -28.41
N GLN A 143 -38.35 0.70 -28.92
CA GLN A 143 -38.31 2.13 -29.25
C GLN A 143 -38.30 3.03 -28.00
N VAL A 144 -38.94 2.60 -26.90
CA VAL A 144 -38.82 3.23 -25.57
C VAL A 144 -37.39 3.08 -25.03
N LEU A 145 -36.80 1.89 -25.09
CA LEU A 145 -35.43 1.65 -24.62
C LEU A 145 -34.38 2.47 -25.39
N VAL A 146 -34.55 2.63 -26.72
CA VAL A 146 -33.74 3.52 -27.54
C VAL A 146 -33.95 5.00 -27.17
N GLY A 147 -35.17 5.39 -26.79
CA GLY A 147 -35.48 6.71 -26.23
C GLY A 147 -34.73 6.97 -24.92
N GLU A 148 -34.80 6.05 -23.97
CA GLU A 148 -34.07 6.14 -22.70
C GLU A 148 -32.56 6.19 -22.89
N LEU A 149 -31.99 5.38 -23.79
CA LEU A 149 -30.56 5.39 -24.08
C LEU A 149 -30.11 6.72 -24.69
N LYS A 150 -30.92 7.31 -25.58
CA LYS A 150 -30.66 8.66 -26.12
C LYS A 150 -30.73 9.72 -25.02
N GLU A 151 -31.71 9.63 -24.12
CA GLU A 151 -31.83 10.58 -23.01
C GLU A 151 -30.68 10.44 -22.00
N LYS A 152 -30.28 9.21 -21.63
CA LYS A 152 -29.12 8.91 -20.78
C LYS A 152 -27.83 9.43 -21.41
N ASN A 153 -27.62 9.22 -22.71
CA ASN A 153 -26.49 9.81 -23.45
C ASN A 153 -26.54 11.36 -23.42
N GLY A 154 -27.72 11.96 -23.59
CA GLY A 154 -27.92 13.41 -23.42
C GLY A 154 -27.73 13.93 -21.99
N ARG A 155 -27.88 13.10 -20.95
CA ARG A 155 -27.50 13.42 -19.55
C ARG A 155 -25.98 13.41 -19.41
N PHE A 156 -25.31 12.34 -19.84
CA PHE A 156 -23.84 12.23 -19.81
C PHE A 156 -23.15 13.35 -20.59
N GLN A 157 -23.68 13.77 -21.75
CA GLN A 157 -23.12 14.90 -22.51
C GLN A 157 -23.24 16.24 -21.77
N ARG A 158 -24.32 16.46 -21.00
CA ARG A 158 -24.48 17.65 -20.16
C ARG A 158 -23.56 17.60 -18.94
N GLU A 159 -23.44 16.45 -18.29
CA GLU A 159 -22.51 16.25 -17.17
C GLU A 159 -21.04 16.42 -17.58
N LEU A 160 -20.68 15.93 -18.78
CA LEU A 160 -19.38 16.20 -19.40
C LEU A 160 -19.19 17.65 -19.84
N ALA A 161 -20.25 18.45 -19.96
CA ALA A 161 -20.14 19.90 -20.19
C ALA A 161 -19.93 20.64 -18.86
N THR A 162 -20.70 20.34 -17.82
CA THR A 162 -20.54 20.95 -16.48
C THR A 162 -19.18 20.61 -15.88
N LEU A 163 -18.70 19.35 -15.99
CA LEU A 163 -17.36 18.97 -15.54
C LEU A 163 -16.24 19.70 -16.31
N ARG A 164 -16.44 20.03 -17.59
CA ARG A 164 -15.47 20.86 -18.34
C ARG A 164 -15.47 22.32 -17.87
N GLU A 165 -16.65 22.88 -17.61
CA GLU A 165 -16.80 24.23 -17.06
C GLU A 165 -16.19 24.34 -15.66
N GLU A 166 -16.43 23.37 -14.78
CA GLU A 166 -15.79 23.27 -13.47
C GLU A 166 -14.27 23.14 -13.58
N ASN A 167 -13.76 22.31 -14.49
CA ASN A 167 -12.32 22.18 -14.72
C ASN A 167 -11.69 23.48 -15.25
N GLN A 168 -12.42 24.23 -16.10
CA GLN A 168 -12.02 25.56 -16.57
C GLN A 168 -12.05 26.59 -15.42
N ALA A 169 -13.06 26.57 -14.55
CA ALA A 169 -13.15 27.43 -13.38
C ALA A 169 -12.03 27.13 -12.35
N LEU A 170 -11.68 25.85 -12.16
CA LEU A 170 -10.54 25.43 -11.33
C LEU A 170 -9.21 25.89 -11.92
N LYS A 171 -9.02 25.81 -13.25
CA LYS A 171 -7.84 26.38 -13.93
C LYS A 171 -7.74 27.90 -13.75
N GLN A 172 -8.86 28.63 -13.87
CA GLN A 172 -8.87 30.08 -13.61
C GLN A 172 -8.55 30.41 -12.14
N LYS A 173 -9.06 29.63 -11.18
CA LYS A 173 -8.70 29.75 -9.76
C LYS A 173 -7.21 29.46 -9.51
N LEU A 174 -6.64 28.46 -10.18
CA LEU A 174 -5.21 28.15 -10.10
C LEU A 174 -4.36 29.31 -10.63
N ILE A 175 -4.66 29.83 -11.83
CA ILE A 175 -3.99 31.00 -12.41
C ILE A 175 -4.09 32.22 -11.49
N THR A 176 -5.26 32.43 -10.85
CA THR A 176 -5.46 33.53 -9.89
C THR A 176 -4.59 33.35 -8.64
N LEU A 177 -4.50 32.13 -8.11
CA LEU A 177 -3.65 31.79 -6.96
C LEU A 177 -2.16 31.89 -7.28
N GLU A 178 -1.74 31.46 -8.47
CA GLU A 178 -0.36 31.62 -8.96
C GLU A 178 0.00 33.11 -9.09
N SER A 179 -0.95 33.94 -9.56
CA SER A 179 -0.81 35.40 -9.68
C SER A 179 -0.70 36.10 -8.32
N THR A 180 -1.52 35.73 -7.33
CA THR A 180 -1.35 36.26 -5.96
C THR A 180 -0.07 35.74 -5.29
N THR A 181 0.36 34.52 -5.60
CA THR A 181 1.63 33.97 -5.10
C THR A 181 2.84 34.71 -5.67
N THR A 182 2.83 35.09 -6.95
CA THR A 182 3.91 35.90 -7.57
C THR A 182 3.98 37.32 -7.01
N LEU A 183 2.84 37.93 -6.68
CA LEU A 183 2.83 39.23 -6.00
C LEU A 183 3.47 39.14 -4.60
N LEU A 184 3.19 38.08 -3.83
CA LEU A 184 3.76 37.89 -2.50
C LEU A 184 5.26 37.57 -2.53
N THR A 185 5.73 36.74 -3.47
CA THR A 185 7.16 36.38 -3.58
C THR A 185 8.03 37.50 -4.15
N SER A 186 7.45 38.48 -4.85
CA SER A 186 8.20 39.64 -5.37
C SER A 186 8.77 40.60 -4.31
N SER A 187 8.43 40.42 -3.03
CA SER A 187 8.84 41.32 -1.94
C SER A 187 10.07 40.86 -1.12
N SER A 188 10.65 39.68 -1.38
CA SER A 188 11.70 39.11 -0.51
C SER A 188 12.80 38.34 -1.27
N MET A 189 13.78 39.10 -1.79
CA MET A 189 15.02 38.61 -2.45
C MET A 189 14.72 37.86 -3.78
N HIS A 190 15.63 37.75 -4.76
CA HIS A 190 17.09 37.70 -4.73
C HIS A 190 17.69 38.12 -6.09
N SER A 191 18.91 38.67 -6.06
CA SER A 191 19.69 39.06 -7.25
C SER A 191 20.40 37.88 -7.95
N VAL A 192 20.97 38.18 -9.13
CA VAL A 192 22.08 37.52 -9.86
C VAL A 192 21.70 36.61 -11.05
N ASN A 193 22.07 37.09 -12.25
CA ASN A 193 22.31 36.42 -13.56
C ASN A 193 21.29 35.39 -14.11
N GLY A 194 20.86 35.43 -15.37
CA GLY A 194 21.19 36.35 -16.48
C GLY A 194 20.69 35.82 -17.85
N VAL A 195 21.03 36.53 -18.93
CA VAL A 195 20.68 36.30 -20.37
C VAL A 195 19.38 37.00 -20.86
N PHE A 196 19.59 37.87 -21.87
CA PHE A 196 18.64 38.73 -22.62
C PHE A 196 18.10 38.01 -23.89
N PRO A 197 16.96 38.42 -24.50
CA PRO A 197 16.85 39.62 -25.38
C PRO A 197 15.50 40.40 -25.21
N GLU A 198 15.16 41.54 -25.83
CA GLU A 198 15.77 42.43 -26.84
C GLU A 198 15.21 43.88 -26.75
N ASN A 199 15.98 44.89 -27.20
CA ASN A 199 15.62 46.20 -27.81
C ASN A 199 14.31 46.97 -27.46
N THR A 200 14.42 48.22 -26.95
CA THR A 200 14.33 49.49 -27.77
C THR A 200 14.44 50.83 -26.98
N THR A 201 15.17 51.79 -27.58
CA THR A 201 15.01 53.28 -27.58
C THR A 201 15.05 54.19 -26.31
N SER A 202 16.19 54.89 -26.18
CA SER A 202 16.40 56.37 -26.09
C SER A 202 15.98 57.25 -24.88
N ASP A 203 16.95 58.08 -24.46
CA ASP A 203 16.90 59.43 -23.83
C ASP A 203 16.17 59.62 -22.47
N ALA A 204 16.75 60.26 -21.43
CA ALA A 204 17.45 61.54 -21.45
C ALA A 204 18.33 61.81 -20.18
N VAL A 205 18.96 62.99 -20.16
CA VAL A 205 20.08 63.43 -19.30
C VAL A 205 19.73 64.15 -17.97
N SER A 206 20.68 64.06 -17.02
CA SER A 206 21.18 65.13 -16.11
C SER A 206 20.56 65.46 -14.72
N ALA A 207 21.50 65.78 -13.80
CA ALA A 207 21.45 66.58 -12.55
C ALA A 207 20.64 66.03 -11.34
N VAL A 208 21.12 65.94 -10.08
CA VAL A 208 22.02 66.72 -9.19
C VAL A 208 21.30 67.72 -8.24
N SER A 209 21.50 67.50 -6.93
CA SER A 209 21.39 68.42 -5.76
C SER A 209 20.04 68.76 -5.08
N GLY A 210 20.12 68.91 -3.74
CA GLY A 210 19.18 69.62 -2.84
C GLY A 210 18.11 68.74 -2.18
N SER A 211 18.03 68.45 -0.87
CA SER A 211 18.33 69.12 0.41
C SER A 211 17.22 70.03 1.00
N HIS A 212 16.84 69.73 2.24
CA HIS A 212 16.21 70.59 3.28
C HIS A 212 14.67 70.82 3.37
N LEU A 213 14.11 70.23 4.44
CA LEU A 213 13.36 70.86 5.55
C LEU A 213 12.10 71.72 5.29
N LYS A 214 10.97 71.29 5.90
CA LYS A 214 10.18 72.01 6.94
C LYS A 214 8.99 71.13 7.40
N THR A 215 8.88 70.73 8.68
CA THR A 215 8.11 71.35 9.80
C THR A 215 6.61 71.60 9.53
N SER A 216 5.64 71.46 10.43
CA SER A 216 5.49 70.84 11.78
C SER A 216 4.04 71.09 12.26
N VAL A 217 3.35 70.14 12.93
CA VAL A 217 2.38 70.28 14.07
C VAL A 217 1.77 68.87 14.32
N SER A 218 1.77 68.24 15.52
CA SER A 218 1.32 68.62 16.88
C SER A 218 -0.22 68.60 17.02
N SER A 219 -0.86 67.99 18.03
CA SER A 219 -0.36 67.46 19.31
C SER A 219 -1.21 66.32 19.93
N GLY A 220 -0.57 65.60 20.88
CA GLY A 220 -1.16 64.68 21.87
C GLY A 220 -1.48 63.26 21.39
N SER A 221 -1.92 62.31 22.22
CA SER A 221 -1.84 62.08 23.69
C SER A 221 -2.57 60.74 23.98
N GLU A 222 -2.26 59.88 24.94
CA GLU A 222 -1.18 59.72 25.95
C GLU A 222 -1.24 58.25 26.47
N THR A 223 -0.36 57.64 27.27
CA THR A 223 0.80 58.03 28.12
C THR A 223 1.99 57.07 27.90
N LYS A 224 3.03 57.09 28.76
CA LYS A 224 4.06 56.03 28.90
C LYS A 224 4.60 55.91 30.33
N GLY A 225 5.06 54.71 30.70
CA GLY A 225 5.93 54.47 31.87
C GLY A 225 7.42 54.48 31.50
N SER A 226 8.26 54.96 32.42
CA SER A 226 9.69 55.25 32.21
C SER A 226 10.64 54.15 32.71
N PRO A 227 11.87 54.09 32.19
CA PRO A 227 13.02 53.47 32.85
C PRO A 227 14.14 54.47 33.25
N LEU A 228 15.06 54.00 34.10
CA LEU A 228 16.23 54.68 34.71
C LEU A 228 15.92 55.56 35.94
N PRO A 229 16.82 55.56 36.95
CA PRO A 229 17.80 56.65 37.01
C PRO A 229 19.25 56.23 37.38
N SER A 230 20.17 57.18 37.21
CA SER A 230 21.55 57.17 37.71
C SER A 230 21.78 58.43 38.58
N SER A 231 22.59 58.30 39.64
CA SER A 231 23.35 59.36 40.35
C SER A 231 22.65 60.60 40.94
N GLU A 232 22.70 60.73 42.28
CA GLU A 232 23.27 61.86 43.09
C GLU A 232 22.52 62.16 44.42
N SER A 233 23.27 62.68 45.41
CA SER A 233 22.90 63.13 46.78
C SER A 233 22.19 62.13 47.72
N SER A 234 22.51 61.98 49.02
CA SER A 234 23.28 62.80 49.98
C SER A 234 22.68 64.17 50.32
N GLU A 235 21.59 64.19 51.11
CA GLU A 235 21.46 65.05 52.32
C GLU A 235 20.24 64.69 53.21
N PHE A 236 20.47 64.65 54.53
CA PHE A 236 19.70 65.23 55.65
C PHE A 236 18.19 64.97 55.93
N GLU A 237 17.90 64.42 57.12
CA GLU A 237 17.02 64.93 58.21
C GLU A 237 17.24 63.98 59.44
N LYS A 238 17.74 64.37 60.62
CA LYS A 238 17.25 65.30 61.68
C LYS A 238 15.81 64.95 62.11
N ILE A 239 15.46 64.78 63.39
CA ILE A 239 15.48 65.70 64.56
C ILE A 239 15.28 64.86 65.87
N PRO A 240 15.28 65.40 67.11
CA PRO A 240 16.14 66.43 67.72
C PRO A 240 16.53 66.17 69.21
N SER A 241 17.37 67.06 69.77
CA SER A 241 17.39 67.46 71.21
C SER A 241 17.93 66.44 72.27
N ARG A 242 18.61 66.85 73.34
CA ARG A 242 18.88 68.20 73.92
C ARG A 242 20.08 68.14 74.90
N SER A 243 20.81 69.25 75.03
CA SER A 243 21.47 69.84 76.23
C SER A 243 22.34 68.93 77.17
N ASP A 244 23.42 69.39 77.79
CA ASP A 244 23.65 70.72 78.38
C ASP A 244 25.01 71.36 78.08
N SER A 245 25.03 72.69 78.15
CA SER A 245 26.23 73.52 78.15
C SER A 245 26.29 74.34 79.44
N VAL A 246 27.36 74.20 80.22
CA VAL A 246 27.79 75.15 81.27
C VAL A 246 29.30 74.94 81.48
N SER A 247 30.15 75.82 80.94
CA SER A 247 30.52 77.15 81.44
C SER A 247 31.46 77.13 82.64
N SER A 248 32.65 77.69 82.43
CA SER A 248 33.61 78.05 83.48
C SER A 248 33.04 79.12 84.43
N SER A 249 33.21 78.94 85.75
CA SER A 249 33.26 80.05 86.71
C SER A 249 33.79 79.63 88.09
N ILE A 250 35.06 79.97 88.33
CA ILE A 250 35.56 80.73 89.48
C ILE A 250 34.84 80.51 90.83
N LYS A 251 35.56 79.92 91.79
CA LYS A 251 35.46 80.29 93.22
C LYS A 251 36.84 80.67 93.75
N SER A 252 36.98 81.93 94.13
CA SER A 252 38.07 82.43 94.99
C SER A 252 37.63 82.45 96.47
N VAL A 253 38.50 82.91 97.37
CA VAL A 253 38.33 83.03 98.84
C VAL A 253 38.57 81.69 99.59
N VAL A 254 39.55 81.55 100.50
CA VAL A 254 40.61 82.47 101.00
C VAL A 254 41.84 81.65 101.44
N PRO A 255 43.08 82.17 101.32
CA PRO A 255 44.26 81.54 101.92
C PRO A 255 44.37 81.88 103.41
N SER A 256 44.49 80.87 104.28
CA SER A 256 44.95 81.08 105.66
C SER A 256 46.45 80.93 105.72
N GLY A 257 47.17 82.01 106.02
CA GLY A 257 48.62 82.03 106.00
C GLY A 257 49.22 81.21 107.14
N VAL A 258 50.05 80.23 106.80
CA VAL A 258 51.16 79.81 107.66
C VAL A 258 52.44 80.17 106.92
N VAL A 259 53.02 81.31 107.30
CA VAL A 259 54.41 81.62 106.96
C VAL A 259 55.28 80.67 107.78
N LYS A 260 55.58 79.51 107.21
CA LYS A 260 56.70 78.67 107.64
C LYS A 260 57.61 78.48 106.45
N GLU A 261 58.59 79.39 106.40
CA GLU A 261 59.96 79.16 105.95
C GLU A 261 60.11 78.12 104.85
N LEU A 262 60.19 78.63 103.61
CA LEU A 262 60.59 77.88 102.42
C LEU A 262 62.01 77.33 102.61
N SER A 263 62.12 76.20 103.31
CA SER A 263 63.36 75.43 103.36
C SER A 263 63.52 74.68 102.04
N VAL A 264 64.71 74.74 101.47
CA VAL A 264 65.08 74.21 100.14
C VAL A 264 64.59 72.76 99.96
N GLU A 265 64.69 71.96 101.03
CA GLU A 265 64.35 70.55 101.10
C GLU A 265 62.86 70.25 100.85
N SER A 266 61.96 71.17 101.21
CA SER A 266 60.52 71.04 100.94
C SER A 266 60.15 71.34 99.47
N LEU A 267 60.97 72.14 98.80
CA LEU A 267 60.83 72.44 97.37
C LEU A 267 61.41 71.31 96.52
N THR A 268 62.53 70.71 96.93
CA THR A 268 63.12 69.55 96.22
C THR A 268 62.19 68.34 96.23
N ASP A 269 61.59 67.99 97.37
CA ASP A 269 60.60 66.90 97.47
C ASP A 269 59.38 67.11 96.56
N ARG A 270 58.95 68.38 96.43
CA ARG A 270 57.82 68.73 95.56
C ARG A 270 58.20 68.69 94.08
N ILE A 271 59.43 69.11 93.74
CA ILE A 271 59.98 69.00 92.38
C ILE A 271 60.10 67.53 91.99
N GLN A 272 60.74 66.69 92.82
CA GLN A 272 60.89 65.26 92.55
C GLN A 272 59.54 64.55 92.35
N LYS A 273 58.53 64.82 93.19
CA LYS A 273 57.18 64.24 92.99
C LYS A 273 56.49 64.72 91.71
N MET A 274 56.74 65.97 91.30
CA MET A 274 56.27 66.44 89.98
C MET A 274 57.03 65.74 88.85
N GLU A 275 58.36 65.59 88.96
CA GLU A 275 59.19 64.86 88.00
C GLU A 275 58.74 63.39 87.87
N GLU A 276 58.56 62.66 88.96
CA GLU A 276 58.05 61.28 88.97
C GLU A 276 56.65 61.19 88.32
N SER A 277 55.75 62.12 88.64
CA SER A 277 54.42 62.16 88.01
C SER A 277 54.49 62.50 86.50
N HIS A 278 55.45 63.33 86.09
CA HIS A 278 55.70 63.63 84.69
C HIS A 278 56.28 62.43 83.93
N HIS A 279 57.20 61.66 84.54
CA HIS A 279 57.73 60.43 83.95
C HIS A 279 56.63 59.36 83.81
N SER A 280 55.85 59.10 84.86
CA SER A 280 54.72 58.16 84.78
C SER A 280 53.67 58.58 83.75
N THR A 281 53.32 59.88 83.68
CA THR A 281 52.41 60.39 82.63
C THR A 281 53.03 60.24 81.23
N ALA A 282 54.34 60.45 81.08
CA ALA A 282 55.03 60.29 79.80
C ALA A 282 55.13 58.82 79.36
N GLU A 283 55.37 57.89 80.28
CA GLU A 283 55.37 56.44 80.03
C GLU A 283 53.97 55.94 79.63
N GLU A 284 52.91 56.38 80.32
CA GLU A 284 51.52 56.08 79.93
C GLU A 284 51.18 56.66 78.55
N LEU A 285 51.56 57.91 78.28
CA LEU A 285 51.39 58.50 76.95
C LEU A 285 52.18 57.74 75.88
N GLN A 286 53.41 57.31 76.17
CA GLN A 286 54.20 56.50 75.24
C GLN A 286 53.56 55.12 75.00
N ALA A 287 52.99 54.49 76.02
CA ALA A 287 52.25 53.24 75.88
C ALA A 287 50.99 53.41 75.01
N THR A 288 50.19 54.46 75.24
CA THR A 288 49.00 54.74 74.40
C THR A 288 49.36 55.09 72.95
N LEU A 289 50.48 55.78 72.72
CA LEU A 289 51.00 56.03 71.36
C LEU A 289 51.46 54.75 70.67
N GLN A 290 52.09 53.81 71.41
CA GLN A 290 52.46 52.51 70.86
C GLN A 290 51.22 51.66 70.55
N GLU A 291 50.24 51.59 71.46
CA GLU A 291 48.99 50.85 71.22
C GLU A 291 48.24 51.42 70.00
N LEU A 292 48.19 52.75 69.86
CA LEU A 292 47.60 53.38 68.68
C LEU A 292 48.36 53.05 67.39
N ALA A 293 49.69 52.95 67.44
CA ALA A 293 50.51 52.54 66.30
C ALA A 293 50.27 51.06 65.92
N ASP A 294 50.18 50.17 66.91
CA ASP A 294 49.86 48.75 66.72
C ASP A 294 48.44 48.57 66.13
N GLN A 295 47.45 49.31 66.64
CA GLN A 295 46.10 49.36 66.07
C GLN A 295 46.12 49.90 64.63
N GLN A 296 46.94 50.92 64.33
CA GLN A 296 47.09 51.45 62.97
C GLN A 296 47.73 50.42 62.03
N GLN A 297 48.69 49.61 62.49
CA GLN A 297 49.25 48.50 61.73
C GLN A 297 48.18 47.43 61.43
N VAL A 298 47.39 47.01 62.43
CA VAL A 298 46.31 46.02 62.22
C VAL A 298 45.26 46.53 61.22
N VAL A 299 44.92 47.82 61.24
CA VAL A 299 44.03 48.42 60.24
C VAL A 299 44.65 48.38 58.84
N GLN A 300 45.96 48.61 58.68
CA GLN A 300 46.65 48.48 57.40
C GLN A 300 46.66 47.02 56.89
N GLU A 301 46.97 46.06 57.75
CA GLU A 301 46.96 44.62 57.42
C GLU A 301 45.56 44.15 57.00
N LEU A 302 44.51 44.54 57.75
CA LEU A 302 43.13 44.25 57.39
C LEU A 302 42.69 44.97 56.09
N THR A 303 43.25 46.14 55.79
CA THR A 303 42.96 46.84 54.51
C THR A 303 43.58 46.07 53.35
N ALA A 304 44.85 45.69 53.44
CA ALA A 304 45.53 44.88 52.43
C ALA A 304 44.87 43.51 52.23
N GLU A 305 44.41 42.87 53.30
CA GLU A 305 43.67 41.59 53.21
C GLU A 305 42.28 41.77 52.55
N ASN A 306 41.58 42.88 52.80
CA ASN A 306 40.34 43.20 52.09
C ASN A 306 40.57 43.45 50.58
N GLU A 307 41.66 44.13 50.23
CA GLU A 307 42.06 44.32 48.82
C GLU A 307 42.39 42.98 48.15
N ARG A 308 43.17 42.12 48.82
CA ARG A 308 43.49 40.75 48.37
C ARG A 308 42.23 39.90 48.15
N LEU A 309 41.28 39.95 49.10
CA LEU A 309 39.99 39.24 48.99
C LEU A 309 39.10 39.82 47.87
N ALA A 310 39.19 41.12 47.59
CA ALA A 310 38.49 41.74 46.46
C ALA A 310 39.07 41.29 45.11
N GLU A 311 40.39 41.13 45.00
CA GLU A 311 41.06 40.54 43.83
C GLU A 311 40.65 39.07 43.62
N GLU A 312 40.70 38.24 44.67
CA GLU A 312 40.27 36.84 44.61
C GLU A 312 38.79 36.71 44.20
N LYS A 313 37.92 37.56 44.74
CA LYS A 313 36.51 37.65 44.34
C LYS A 313 36.37 38.02 42.86
N GLY A 314 37.18 38.94 42.33
CA GLY A 314 37.21 39.30 40.92
C GLY A 314 37.65 38.14 40.02
N LEU A 315 38.69 37.40 40.41
CA LEU A 315 39.16 36.20 39.71
C LEU A 315 38.11 35.08 39.73
N LEU A 316 37.44 34.85 40.86
CA LEU A 316 36.34 33.88 40.96
C LEU A 316 35.14 34.29 40.09
N GLN A 317 34.77 35.57 40.08
CA GLN A 317 33.67 36.08 39.26
C GLN A 317 33.95 35.94 37.75
N THR A 318 35.17 36.25 37.31
CA THR A 318 35.57 36.08 35.90
C THR A 318 35.65 34.61 35.49
N SER A 319 36.17 33.73 36.36
CA SER A 319 36.17 32.28 36.15
C SER A 319 34.75 31.71 36.03
N LEU A 320 33.83 32.13 36.91
CA LEU A 320 32.42 31.71 36.86
C LEU A 320 31.73 32.18 35.57
N GLN A 321 32.02 33.41 35.12
CA GLN A 321 31.50 33.91 33.84
C GLN A 321 32.01 33.07 32.66
N GLN A 322 33.31 32.73 32.61
CA GLN A 322 33.87 31.86 31.56
C GLN A 322 33.23 30.47 31.55
N GLN A 323 32.92 29.90 32.73
CA GLN A 323 32.19 28.62 32.80
C GLN A 323 30.75 28.75 32.29
N ARG A 324 30.07 29.86 32.60
CA ARG A 324 28.73 30.16 32.07
C ARG A 324 28.74 30.25 30.54
N ASP A 325 29.66 31.03 29.98
CA ASP A 325 29.79 31.22 28.52
C ASP A 325 30.09 29.87 27.82
N ARG A 326 30.92 29.02 28.44
CA ARG A 326 31.21 27.67 27.95
C ARG A 326 29.97 26.77 27.95
N VAL A 327 29.14 26.83 28.99
CA VAL A 327 27.88 26.06 29.04
C VAL A 327 26.90 26.58 28.01
N GLU A 328 26.79 27.90 27.82
CA GLU A 328 25.92 28.50 26.81
C GLU A 328 26.31 28.09 25.38
N LEU A 329 27.61 28.06 25.07
CA LEU A 329 28.13 27.52 23.80
C LEU A 329 27.77 26.04 23.60
N LEU A 330 27.86 25.21 24.66
CA LEU A 330 27.46 23.80 24.59
C LEU A 330 25.95 23.64 24.39
N VAL A 331 25.12 24.52 24.95
CA VAL A 331 23.66 24.53 24.68
C VAL A 331 23.41 24.86 23.20
N GLN A 332 24.00 25.94 22.68
CA GLN A 332 23.87 26.32 21.26
C GLN A 332 24.33 25.21 20.30
N GLN A 333 25.41 24.48 20.64
CA GLN A 333 25.87 23.33 19.86
C GLN A 333 24.87 22.17 19.91
N ASN A 334 24.30 21.86 21.07
CA ASN A 334 23.26 20.83 21.19
C ASN A 334 21.99 21.21 20.41
N ASP A 335 21.54 22.47 20.47
CA ASP A 335 20.38 22.94 19.71
C ASP A 335 20.61 22.84 18.20
N SER A 336 21.81 23.19 17.71
CA SER A 336 22.19 23.01 16.30
C SER A 336 22.20 21.54 15.87
N LEU A 337 22.71 20.63 16.71
CA LEU A 337 22.67 19.19 16.44
C LEU A 337 21.23 18.64 16.45
N LEU A 338 20.40 19.07 17.41
CA LEU A 338 18.98 18.72 17.48
C LEU A 338 18.20 19.25 16.27
N GLN A 339 18.52 20.45 15.77
CA GLN A 339 17.92 20.97 14.54
C GLN A 339 18.30 20.10 13.34
N ARG A 340 19.59 19.79 13.15
CA ARG A 340 20.06 18.94 12.04
C ARG A 340 19.44 17.55 12.07
N LEU A 341 19.24 16.96 13.26
CA LEU A 341 18.57 15.67 13.41
C LEU A 341 17.07 15.74 13.03
N ARG A 342 16.38 16.85 13.32
CA ARG A 342 14.99 17.06 12.87
C ARG A 342 14.90 17.25 11.36
N GLU A 343 15.80 18.04 10.77
CA GLU A 343 15.91 18.23 9.32
C GLU A 343 16.20 16.91 8.61
N GLN A 344 17.12 16.09 9.14
CA GLN A 344 17.40 14.76 8.60
C GLN A 344 16.19 13.81 8.71
N ALA A 345 15.45 13.85 9.81
CA ALA A 345 14.21 13.06 9.94
C ALA A 345 13.16 13.47 8.91
N GLN A 346 12.95 14.78 8.71
CA GLN A 346 12.03 15.32 7.70
C GLN A 346 12.46 14.95 6.27
N CYS A 347 13.75 15.03 5.95
CA CYS A 347 14.28 14.57 4.66
C CYS A 347 14.02 13.07 4.45
N ASN A 348 14.26 12.22 5.45
CA ASN A 348 14.00 10.79 5.36
C ASN A 348 12.50 10.49 5.16
N GLU A 349 11.59 11.22 5.82
CA GLU A 349 10.15 11.09 5.63
C GLU A 349 9.70 11.54 4.23
N ALA A 350 10.28 12.62 3.71
CA ALA A 350 10.05 13.11 2.35
C ALA A 350 10.58 12.13 1.28
N GLU A 351 11.75 11.52 1.51
CA GLU A 351 12.32 10.47 0.66
C GLU A 351 11.48 9.20 0.69
N ALA A 352 11.01 8.75 1.86
CA ALA A 352 10.12 7.60 1.97
C ALA A 352 8.78 7.84 1.25
N SER A 353 8.23 9.06 1.36
CA SER A 353 7.02 9.48 0.66
C SER A 353 7.23 9.53 -0.87
N ARG A 354 8.39 10.06 -1.31
CA ARG A 354 8.79 10.06 -2.72
C ARG A 354 8.97 8.64 -3.26
N ALA A 355 9.59 7.74 -2.49
CA ALA A 355 9.77 6.35 -2.86
C ALA A 355 8.43 5.61 -3.00
N SER A 356 7.47 5.85 -2.09
CA SER A 356 6.10 5.32 -2.24
C SER A 356 5.45 5.81 -3.53
N ARG A 357 5.54 7.11 -3.81
CA ARG A 357 4.98 7.71 -5.04
C ARG A 357 5.64 7.18 -6.31
N VAL A 358 6.94 6.88 -6.29
CA VAL A 358 7.63 6.24 -7.42
C VAL A 358 7.14 4.81 -7.61
N ALA A 359 7.04 4.01 -6.55
CA ALA A 359 6.52 2.65 -6.63
C ALA A 359 5.06 2.59 -7.15
N GLU A 360 4.20 3.54 -6.73
CA GLU A 360 2.83 3.68 -7.24
C GLU A 360 2.79 4.04 -8.74
N LEU A 361 3.76 4.80 -9.24
CA LEU A 361 3.88 5.13 -10.66
C LEU A 361 4.44 3.94 -11.47
N GLU A 362 5.42 3.23 -10.93
CA GLU A 362 5.96 2.00 -11.53
C GLU A 362 4.88 0.91 -11.65
N GLN A 363 4.06 0.73 -10.60
CA GLN A 363 2.91 -0.18 -10.63
C GLN A 363 1.91 0.19 -11.75
N ARG A 364 1.49 1.47 -11.84
CA ARG A 364 0.56 1.91 -12.89
C ARG A 364 1.13 1.74 -14.30
N LEU A 365 2.44 1.94 -14.48
CA LEU A 365 3.10 1.69 -15.76
C LEU A 365 3.12 0.19 -16.10
N ALA A 366 3.34 -0.69 -15.12
CA ALA A 366 3.24 -2.13 -15.32
C ALA A 366 1.81 -2.56 -15.70
N GLU A 367 0.79 -2.09 -14.98
CA GLU A 367 -0.63 -2.32 -15.29
C GLU A 367 -1.02 -1.82 -16.70
N GLN A 368 -0.50 -0.66 -17.11
CA GLN A 368 -0.70 -0.12 -18.47
C GLN A 368 -0.01 -0.98 -19.54
N VAL A 369 1.19 -1.50 -19.28
CA VAL A 369 1.90 -2.39 -20.22
C VAL A 369 1.20 -3.74 -20.34
N GLU A 370 0.67 -4.29 -19.24
CA GLU A 370 -0.03 -5.56 -19.22
C GLU A 370 -1.41 -5.49 -19.89
N SER A 371 -2.20 -4.44 -19.62
CA SER A 371 -3.44 -4.17 -20.37
C SER A 371 -3.18 -3.97 -21.85
N SER A 372 -2.16 -3.18 -22.24
CA SER A 372 -1.75 -3.03 -23.64
C SER A 372 -1.27 -4.34 -24.28
N ARG A 373 -0.73 -5.29 -23.49
CA ARG A 373 -0.35 -6.62 -23.96
C ARG A 373 -1.59 -7.47 -24.22
N PHE A 374 -2.54 -7.50 -23.28
CA PHE A 374 -3.80 -8.22 -23.43
C PHE A 374 -4.63 -7.70 -24.60
N GLU A 375 -4.69 -6.38 -24.81
CA GLU A 375 -5.33 -5.80 -25.99
C GLU A 375 -4.66 -6.21 -27.31
N ARG A 376 -3.32 -6.26 -27.35
CA ARG A 376 -2.58 -6.77 -28.52
C ARG A 376 -2.84 -8.25 -28.76
N GLU A 377 -2.86 -9.07 -27.72
CA GLU A 377 -3.15 -10.51 -27.81
C GLU A 377 -4.56 -10.75 -28.39
N LYS A 378 -5.57 -10.04 -27.85
CA LYS A 378 -6.94 -10.06 -28.39
C LYS A 378 -7.03 -9.60 -29.85
N LEU A 379 -6.24 -8.60 -30.26
CA LEU A 379 -6.18 -8.16 -31.67
C LEU A 379 -5.54 -9.22 -32.57
N VAL A 380 -4.51 -9.93 -32.09
CA VAL A 380 -3.88 -11.06 -32.79
C VAL A 380 -4.87 -12.23 -32.93
N ASP A 381 -5.64 -12.56 -31.90
CA ASP A 381 -6.69 -13.59 -31.97
C ASP A 381 -7.75 -13.25 -33.03
N ILE A 382 -8.23 -12.01 -33.05
CA ILE A 382 -9.17 -11.52 -34.06
C ILE A 382 -8.53 -11.57 -35.46
N GLN A 383 -7.27 -11.16 -35.60
CA GLN A 383 -6.55 -11.26 -36.87
C GLN A 383 -6.41 -12.71 -37.34
N GLN A 384 -6.10 -13.65 -36.44
CA GLN A 384 -5.98 -15.07 -36.74
C GLN A 384 -7.34 -15.67 -37.17
N GLN A 385 -8.44 -15.29 -36.49
CA GLN A 385 -9.80 -15.69 -36.87
C GLN A 385 -10.21 -15.15 -38.25
N LEU A 386 -9.98 -13.86 -38.51
CA LEU A 386 -10.29 -13.25 -39.81
C LEU A 386 -9.43 -13.86 -40.94
N THR A 387 -8.15 -14.12 -40.68
CA THR A 387 -7.24 -14.78 -41.64
C THR A 387 -7.66 -16.22 -41.92
N GLY A 388 -8.12 -16.95 -40.89
CA GLY A 388 -8.69 -18.29 -41.05
C GLY A 388 -9.97 -18.29 -41.89
N SER A 389 -10.88 -17.34 -41.63
CA SER A 389 -12.11 -17.16 -42.40
C SER A 389 -11.84 -16.75 -43.84
N LEU A 390 -10.85 -15.89 -44.10
CA LEU A 390 -10.45 -15.50 -45.45
C LEU A 390 -9.94 -16.71 -46.23
N ARG A 391 -9.04 -17.51 -45.64
CA ARG A 391 -8.51 -18.72 -46.29
C ARG A 391 -9.60 -19.76 -46.59
N ALA A 392 -10.60 -19.88 -45.71
CA ALA A 392 -11.74 -20.77 -45.96
C ALA A 392 -12.57 -20.31 -47.18
N LEU A 393 -12.86 -19.01 -47.28
CA LEU A 393 -13.53 -18.41 -48.45
C LEU A 393 -12.67 -18.51 -49.73
N GLU A 394 -11.35 -18.38 -49.63
CA GLU A 394 -10.42 -18.58 -50.76
C GLU A 394 -10.45 -20.04 -51.25
N MET A 395 -10.59 -21.03 -50.36
CA MET A 395 -10.75 -22.43 -50.75
C MET A 395 -12.13 -22.70 -51.36
N GLU A 396 -13.21 -22.21 -50.75
CA GLU A 396 -14.58 -22.32 -51.30
C GLU A 396 -14.66 -21.71 -52.71
N ASN A 397 -14.05 -20.55 -52.93
CA ASN A 397 -13.97 -19.92 -54.25
C ASN A 397 -13.16 -20.75 -55.26
N GLN A 398 -12.08 -21.42 -54.83
CA GLN A 398 -11.32 -22.34 -55.71
C GLN A 398 -12.15 -23.58 -56.08
N GLU A 399 -12.91 -24.14 -55.13
CA GLU A 399 -13.82 -25.26 -55.36
C GLU A 399 -14.96 -24.87 -56.33
N GLU A 400 -15.59 -23.70 -56.12
CA GLU A 400 -16.56 -23.12 -57.06
C GLU A 400 -15.94 -22.91 -58.45
N GLN A 401 -14.71 -22.40 -58.53
CA GLN A 401 -14.03 -22.14 -59.80
C GLN A 401 -13.70 -23.44 -60.56
N ILE A 402 -13.37 -24.52 -59.86
CA ILE A 402 -13.20 -25.87 -60.43
C ILE A 402 -14.55 -26.38 -60.95
N ALA A 403 -15.63 -26.27 -60.16
CA ALA A 403 -16.97 -26.69 -60.58
C ALA A 403 -17.46 -25.92 -61.81
N VAL A 404 -17.24 -24.59 -61.85
CA VAL A 404 -17.56 -23.74 -63.00
C VAL A 404 -16.77 -24.15 -64.25
N ASN A 405 -15.52 -24.56 -64.12
CA ASN A 405 -14.73 -25.02 -65.27
C ASN A 405 -15.21 -26.39 -65.77
N SER A 406 -15.50 -27.34 -64.87
CA SER A 406 -16.09 -28.64 -65.23
C SER A 406 -17.44 -28.47 -65.94
N LEU A 407 -18.30 -27.57 -65.47
CA LEU A 407 -19.58 -27.27 -66.13
C LEU A 407 -19.41 -26.58 -67.50
N LYS A 408 -18.37 -25.75 -67.68
CA LYS A 408 -18.05 -25.19 -69.00
C LYS A 408 -17.59 -26.27 -69.98
N GLU A 409 -16.73 -27.19 -69.54
CA GLU A 409 -16.28 -28.33 -70.35
C GLU A 409 -17.48 -29.23 -70.75
N GLU A 410 -18.41 -29.49 -69.83
CA GLU A 410 -19.65 -30.22 -70.14
C GLU A 410 -20.53 -29.46 -71.15
N VAL A 411 -20.67 -28.14 -71.00
CA VAL A 411 -21.42 -27.30 -71.95
C VAL A 411 -20.76 -27.27 -73.34
N GLU A 412 -19.43 -27.20 -73.42
CA GLU A 412 -18.69 -27.26 -74.69
C GLU A 412 -18.85 -28.63 -75.37
N LEU A 413 -18.79 -29.73 -74.61
CA LEU A 413 -19.06 -31.07 -75.11
C LEU A 413 -20.51 -31.21 -75.64
N LEU A 414 -21.50 -30.73 -74.89
CA LEU A 414 -22.90 -30.74 -75.31
C LEU A 414 -23.17 -29.85 -76.53
N GLN A 415 -22.49 -28.70 -76.64
CA GLN A 415 -22.53 -27.86 -77.83
C GLN A 415 -21.93 -28.58 -79.06
N GLY A 416 -20.76 -29.20 -78.91
CA GLY A 416 -20.14 -30.01 -79.97
C GLY A 416 -21.03 -31.17 -80.42
N HIS A 417 -21.68 -31.87 -79.48
CA HIS A 417 -22.67 -32.90 -79.82
C HIS A 417 -23.87 -32.33 -80.60
N LEU A 418 -24.44 -31.20 -80.14
CA LEU A 418 -25.55 -30.54 -80.83
C LEU A 418 -25.18 -30.06 -82.24
N GLU A 419 -23.96 -29.57 -82.44
CA GLU A 419 -23.45 -29.20 -83.76
C GLU A 419 -23.25 -30.43 -84.66
N SER A 420 -22.70 -31.52 -84.12
CA SER A 420 -22.56 -32.78 -84.84
C SER A 420 -23.92 -33.35 -85.28
N GLU A 421 -24.95 -33.25 -84.43
CA GLU A 421 -26.32 -33.69 -84.74
C GLU A 421 -26.97 -32.80 -85.81
N LYS A 422 -26.77 -31.47 -85.76
CA LYS A 422 -27.21 -30.56 -86.82
C LYS A 422 -26.58 -30.93 -88.17
N VAL A 423 -25.27 -31.14 -88.24
CA VAL A 423 -24.58 -31.54 -89.47
C VAL A 423 -25.10 -32.89 -89.97
N ALA A 424 -25.25 -33.89 -89.09
CA ALA A 424 -25.81 -35.19 -89.45
C ALA A 424 -27.26 -35.10 -89.96
N LYS A 425 -28.09 -34.24 -89.36
CA LYS A 425 -29.47 -33.95 -89.77
C LYS A 425 -29.52 -33.26 -91.13
N ASP A 426 -28.68 -32.27 -91.38
CA ASP A 426 -28.62 -31.55 -92.65
C ASP A 426 -28.09 -32.47 -93.77
N GLU A 427 -27.12 -33.33 -93.47
CA GLU A 427 -26.70 -34.41 -94.38
C GLU A 427 -27.81 -35.42 -94.67
N ALA A 428 -28.57 -35.85 -93.65
CA ALA A 428 -29.69 -36.77 -93.82
C ALA A 428 -30.82 -36.14 -94.64
N MET A 429 -31.11 -34.84 -94.41
CA MET A 429 -32.06 -34.06 -95.21
C MET A 429 -31.61 -33.98 -96.67
N ARG A 430 -30.33 -33.64 -96.92
CA ARG A 430 -29.76 -33.61 -98.27
C ARG A 430 -29.81 -34.97 -98.96
N LYS A 431 -29.43 -36.06 -98.28
CA LYS A 431 -29.52 -37.44 -98.81
C LYS A 431 -30.97 -37.84 -99.11
N SER A 432 -31.93 -37.44 -98.27
CA SER A 432 -33.36 -37.68 -98.50
C SER A 432 -33.89 -36.88 -99.70
N GLU A 433 -33.45 -35.64 -99.87
CA GLU A 433 -33.79 -34.79 -101.01
C GLU A 433 -33.15 -35.32 -102.32
N GLU A 434 -31.90 -35.76 -102.29
CA GLU A 434 -31.23 -36.46 -103.41
C GLU A 434 -31.99 -37.75 -103.79
N GLN A 435 -32.40 -38.57 -102.81
CA GLN A 435 -33.24 -39.74 -103.05
C GLN A 435 -34.62 -39.37 -103.60
N ARG A 436 -35.23 -38.28 -103.14
CA ARG A 436 -36.51 -37.76 -103.64
C ARG A 436 -36.38 -37.35 -105.11
N GLN A 437 -35.33 -36.61 -105.46
CA GLN A 437 -35.02 -36.22 -106.84
C GLN A 437 -34.71 -37.43 -107.72
N ALA A 438 -33.97 -38.42 -107.23
CA ALA A 438 -33.70 -39.67 -107.96
C ALA A 438 -34.97 -40.51 -108.18
N MET A 439 -35.85 -40.62 -107.18
CA MET A 439 -37.16 -41.25 -107.33
C MET A 439 -38.06 -40.50 -108.31
N GLU A 440 -38.00 -39.16 -108.33
CA GLU A 440 -38.77 -38.34 -109.26
C GLU A 440 -38.24 -38.46 -110.70
N ALA A 441 -36.92 -38.52 -110.89
CA ALA A 441 -36.28 -38.82 -112.17
C ALA A 441 -36.64 -40.23 -112.67
N LEU A 442 -36.52 -41.26 -111.83
CA LEU A 442 -36.95 -42.63 -112.15
C LEU A 442 -38.46 -42.74 -112.40
N ARG A 443 -39.28 -41.89 -111.77
CA ARG A 443 -40.73 -41.82 -112.04
C ARG A 443 -41.00 -41.23 -113.42
N VAL A 444 -40.28 -40.19 -113.83
CA VAL A 444 -40.37 -39.61 -115.18
C VAL A 444 -39.86 -40.60 -116.23
N GLU A 445 -38.73 -41.26 -115.98
CA GLU A 445 -38.21 -42.32 -116.84
C GLU A 445 -39.17 -43.50 -116.93
N SER A 446 -39.74 -43.97 -115.80
CA SER A 446 -40.74 -45.04 -115.78
C SER A 446 -42.03 -44.64 -116.51
N ALA A 447 -42.44 -43.37 -116.47
CA ALA A 447 -43.55 -42.89 -117.28
C ALA A 447 -43.22 -42.94 -118.79
N SER A 448 -42.00 -42.51 -119.18
CA SER A 448 -41.51 -42.61 -120.57
C SER A 448 -41.39 -44.07 -121.03
N LEU A 449 -40.79 -44.94 -120.21
CA LEU A 449 -40.66 -46.37 -120.48
C LEU A 449 -42.00 -47.10 -120.49
N LYS A 450 -43.02 -46.65 -119.75
CA LYS A 450 -44.38 -47.19 -119.88
C LYS A 450 -44.97 -46.88 -121.26
N VAL A 451 -44.84 -45.64 -121.73
CA VAL A 451 -45.23 -45.27 -123.10
C VAL A 451 -44.45 -46.09 -124.13
N GLN A 452 -43.14 -46.30 -123.92
CA GLN A 452 -42.33 -47.13 -124.81
C GLN A 452 -42.70 -48.62 -124.73
N VAL A 453 -43.04 -49.16 -123.56
CA VAL A 453 -43.52 -50.56 -123.39
C VAL A 453 -44.92 -50.74 -123.94
N GLU A 454 -45.77 -49.71 -123.98
CA GLU A 454 -47.04 -49.75 -124.71
C GLU A 454 -46.79 -49.88 -126.23
N VAL A 455 -45.84 -49.11 -126.78
CA VAL A 455 -45.37 -49.24 -128.18
C VAL A 455 -44.70 -50.59 -128.46
N GLU A 456 -43.82 -51.09 -127.58
CA GLU A 456 -43.11 -52.35 -127.78
C GLU A 456 -43.97 -53.58 -127.43
N ARG A 457 -45.01 -53.47 -126.60
CA ARG A 457 -46.04 -54.53 -126.45
C ARG A 457 -46.83 -54.70 -127.73
N GLN A 458 -47.06 -53.61 -128.45
CA GLN A 458 -47.65 -53.64 -129.79
C GLN A 458 -46.80 -54.51 -130.73
N LYS A 459 -45.46 -54.44 -130.63
CA LYS A 459 -44.50 -55.28 -131.38
C LYS A 459 -44.24 -56.68 -130.81
N ILE A 460 -44.27 -56.87 -129.48
CA ILE A 460 -44.08 -58.20 -128.87
C ILE A 460 -45.33 -59.06 -129.03
N ALA A 461 -46.51 -58.47 -129.26
CA ALA A 461 -47.66 -59.18 -129.82
C ALA A 461 -47.34 -59.82 -131.20
N GLU A 462 -46.42 -59.23 -131.96
CA GLU A 462 -45.93 -59.74 -133.26
C GLU A 462 -44.81 -60.79 -133.09
N LEU A 463 -44.05 -60.75 -131.98
CA LEU A 463 -42.88 -61.61 -131.74
C LEU A 463 -43.08 -62.75 -130.71
N LYS A 464 -44.19 -62.81 -129.96
CA LYS A 464 -44.54 -63.94 -129.07
C LYS A 464 -45.01 -65.19 -129.83
N ALA A 465 -44.33 -65.53 -130.92
CA ALA A 465 -44.62 -66.69 -131.76
C ALA A 465 -43.70 -67.92 -131.49
N VAL A 466 -42.47 -67.73 -130.99
CA VAL A 466 -41.45 -68.80 -130.78
C VAL A 466 -40.51 -68.37 -129.63
N GLN A 467 -40.58 -68.85 -128.38
CA GLN A 467 -40.46 -70.19 -127.73
C GLN A 467 -39.00 -70.59 -127.31
N SER A 468 -38.90 -71.30 -126.17
CA SER A 468 -37.70 -71.64 -125.35
C SER A 468 -37.55 -73.17 -125.14
N ALA A 469 -36.67 -73.79 -124.34
CA ALA A 469 -35.74 -73.42 -123.23
C ALA A 469 -34.62 -74.53 -123.09
N SER A 470 -33.77 -74.53 -122.03
CA SER A 470 -33.31 -75.73 -121.26
C SER A 470 -32.02 -75.52 -120.41
N ASP A 471 -31.88 -76.30 -119.32
CA ASP A 471 -30.94 -76.14 -118.19
C ASP A 471 -29.75 -77.14 -118.10
N ASN A 472 -28.74 -76.81 -117.29
CA ASN A 472 -27.68 -77.70 -116.76
C ASN A 472 -26.98 -77.07 -115.52
N THR A 473 -27.60 -77.15 -114.34
CA THR A 473 -27.20 -76.35 -113.15
C THR A 473 -26.85 -77.16 -111.89
N GLU A 474 -27.34 -78.40 -111.74
CA GLU A 474 -27.31 -79.10 -110.44
C GLU A 474 -25.89 -79.54 -110.03
N LEU A 475 -25.03 -79.92 -110.98
CA LEU A 475 -23.70 -80.46 -110.69
C LEU A 475 -22.69 -79.41 -110.16
N GLN A 476 -22.89 -78.11 -110.47
CA GLN A 476 -22.07 -77.04 -109.91
C GLN A 476 -22.37 -76.77 -108.42
N SER A 477 -23.58 -77.11 -107.94
CA SER A 477 -23.99 -76.79 -106.57
C SER A 477 -23.18 -77.56 -105.50
N LEU A 478 -22.96 -78.86 -105.72
CA LEU A 478 -22.29 -79.74 -104.76
C LEU A 478 -20.81 -79.39 -104.56
N LEU A 479 -20.12 -78.97 -105.63
CA LEU A 479 -18.70 -78.61 -105.56
C LEU A 479 -18.47 -77.35 -104.71
N LYS A 480 -19.45 -76.44 -104.66
CA LYS A 480 -19.39 -75.18 -103.93
C LYS A 480 -19.47 -75.38 -102.42
N ALA A 481 -20.38 -76.25 -101.95
CA ALA A 481 -20.59 -76.51 -100.53
C ALA A 481 -19.33 -77.03 -99.80
N VAL A 482 -18.55 -77.91 -100.44
CA VAL A 482 -17.31 -78.48 -99.84
C VAL A 482 -16.21 -77.42 -99.66
N HIS A 483 -16.14 -76.41 -100.53
CA HIS A 483 -15.22 -75.29 -100.35
C HIS A 483 -15.68 -74.39 -99.19
N GLU A 484 -16.97 -74.08 -99.11
CA GLU A 484 -17.54 -73.26 -98.04
C GLU A 484 -17.30 -73.86 -96.64
N ASP A 485 -17.32 -75.19 -96.48
CA ASP A 485 -17.05 -75.86 -95.20
C ASP A 485 -15.56 -75.86 -94.81
N LYS A 486 -14.64 -75.90 -95.78
CA LYS A 486 -13.20 -75.71 -95.54
C LYS A 486 -12.92 -74.30 -94.99
N ASP A 487 -13.49 -73.29 -95.65
CA ASP A 487 -13.25 -71.89 -95.32
C ASP A 487 -13.77 -71.53 -93.90
N LYS A 488 -14.90 -72.12 -93.48
CA LYS A 488 -15.43 -72.00 -92.10
C LYS A 488 -14.49 -72.57 -91.04
N LEU A 489 -13.85 -73.71 -91.31
CA LEU A 489 -12.89 -74.32 -90.37
C LEU A 489 -11.59 -73.52 -90.26
N GLU A 490 -11.13 -72.94 -91.38
CA GLU A 490 -9.96 -72.05 -91.37
C GLU A 490 -10.23 -70.75 -90.58
N LEU A 491 -11.43 -70.16 -90.72
CA LEU A 491 -11.91 -69.02 -89.93
C LEU A 491 -11.95 -69.33 -88.42
N SER A 492 -12.62 -70.41 -88.02
CA SER A 492 -12.70 -70.82 -86.60
C SER A 492 -11.32 -71.08 -85.98
N CYS A 493 -10.38 -71.61 -86.78
CA CYS A 493 -8.99 -71.77 -86.35
C CYS A 493 -8.21 -70.44 -86.25
N THR A 494 -8.59 -69.38 -86.96
CA THR A 494 -8.04 -68.03 -86.76
C THR A 494 -8.65 -67.33 -85.55
N GLU A 495 -9.97 -67.47 -85.34
CA GLU A 495 -10.70 -66.92 -84.19
C GLU A 495 -10.14 -67.46 -82.87
N LEU A 496 -10.01 -68.78 -82.72
CA LEU A 496 -9.43 -69.41 -81.53
C LEU A 496 -7.97 -68.98 -81.23
N ARG A 497 -7.18 -68.65 -82.27
CA ARG A 497 -5.83 -68.10 -82.06
C ARG A 497 -5.86 -66.65 -81.58
N GLN A 498 -6.81 -65.86 -82.08
CA GLN A 498 -6.99 -64.47 -81.67
C GLN A 498 -7.55 -64.38 -80.24
N GLU A 499 -8.50 -65.24 -79.87
CA GLU A 499 -8.99 -65.37 -78.49
C GLU A 499 -7.87 -65.76 -77.52
N LEU A 500 -7.01 -66.72 -77.88
CA LEU A 500 -5.86 -67.10 -77.07
C LEU A 500 -4.90 -65.92 -76.86
N GLN A 501 -4.58 -65.17 -77.93
CA GLN A 501 -3.73 -63.97 -77.84
C GLN A 501 -4.37 -62.88 -76.97
N GLN A 502 -5.68 -62.67 -77.07
CA GLN A 502 -6.39 -61.69 -76.23
C GLN A 502 -6.33 -62.09 -74.75
N VAL A 503 -6.58 -63.36 -74.42
CA VAL A 503 -6.48 -63.88 -73.04
C VAL A 503 -5.05 -63.78 -72.50
N GLU A 504 -4.02 -63.98 -73.35
CA GLU A 504 -2.62 -63.79 -72.94
C GLU A 504 -2.30 -62.31 -72.63
N VAL A 505 -2.81 -61.37 -73.42
CA VAL A 505 -2.69 -59.92 -73.17
C VAL A 505 -3.43 -59.52 -71.90
N ASP A 506 -4.67 -59.95 -71.73
CA ASP A 506 -5.50 -59.64 -70.55
C ASP A 506 -4.86 -60.20 -69.27
N ARG A 507 -4.28 -61.41 -69.34
CA ARG A 507 -3.51 -62.00 -68.24
C ARG A 507 -2.29 -61.15 -67.87
N LEU A 508 -1.54 -60.64 -68.85
CA LEU A 508 -0.38 -59.77 -68.59
C LEU A 508 -0.81 -58.44 -67.95
N GLN A 509 -1.88 -57.81 -68.44
CA GLN A 509 -2.42 -56.58 -67.85
C GLN A 509 -2.97 -56.79 -66.42
N LEU A 510 -3.52 -57.97 -66.12
CA LEU A 510 -3.95 -58.31 -64.76
C LEU A 510 -2.75 -58.51 -63.82
N LEU A 511 -1.68 -59.17 -64.28
CA LEU A 511 -0.45 -59.32 -63.51
C LEU A 511 0.20 -57.96 -63.20
N GLU A 512 0.31 -57.07 -64.18
CA GLU A 512 0.84 -55.71 -63.99
C GLU A 512 -0.01 -54.89 -62.99
N ARG A 513 -1.35 -54.98 -63.07
CA ARG A 513 -2.25 -54.34 -62.09
C ARG A 513 -2.06 -54.89 -60.67
N VAL A 514 -1.89 -56.20 -60.52
CA VAL A 514 -1.67 -56.85 -59.21
C VAL A 514 -0.31 -56.47 -58.63
N GLU A 515 0.75 -56.47 -59.44
CA GLU A 515 2.10 -56.06 -59.02
C GLU A 515 2.13 -54.58 -58.58
N LYS A 516 1.45 -53.71 -59.33
CA LYS A 516 1.27 -52.31 -58.95
C LYS A 516 0.50 -52.16 -57.63
N GLN A 517 -0.62 -52.86 -57.47
CA GLN A 517 -1.38 -52.84 -56.20
C GLN A 517 -0.55 -53.37 -55.03
N GLU A 518 0.26 -54.41 -55.21
CA GLU A 518 1.16 -54.93 -54.17
C GLU A 518 2.20 -53.87 -53.77
N GLN A 519 2.73 -53.12 -54.72
CA GLN A 519 3.69 -52.03 -54.47
C GLN A 519 3.03 -50.81 -53.81
N ASP A 520 1.82 -50.45 -54.21
CA ASP A 520 1.02 -49.41 -53.57
C ASP A 520 0.65 -49.82 -52.13
N HIS A 521 0.35 -51.09 -51.86
CA HIS A 521 0.11 -51.60 -50.50
C HIS A 521 1.40 -51.60 -49.65
N LYS A 522 2.56 -51.98 -50.21
CA LYS A 522 3.86 -51.91 -49.50
C LYS A 522 4.23 -50.49 -49.10
N THR A 523 4.07 -49.52 -50.00
CA THR A 523 4.39 -48.11 -49.72
C THR A 523 3.43 -47.52 -48.69
N ASN A 524 2.12 -47.80 -48.78
CA ASN A 524 1.14 -47.41 -47.76
C ASN A 524 1.43 -48.04 -46.39
N MET A 525 1.87 -49.29 -46.34
CA MET A 525 2.25 -49.96 -45.08
C MET A 525 3.46 -49.26 -44.42
N ILE A 526 4.51 -48.96 -45.19
CA ILE A 526 5.69 -48.24 -44.68
C ILE A 526 5.30 -46.84 -44.15
N ALA A 527 4.47 -46.10 -44.89
CA ALA A 527 4.00 -44.78 -44.47
C ALA A 527 3.13 -44.82 -43.19
N LEU A 528 2.35 -45.90 -43.00
CA LEU A 528 1.61 -46.13 -41.76
C LEU A 528 2.53 -46.50 -40.59
N ASP A 529 3.56 -47.31 -40.82
CA ASP A 529 4.55 -47.67 -39.80
C ASP A 529 5.39 -46.45 -39.36
N GLU A 530 5.81 -45.60 -40.29
CA GLU A 530 6.47 -44.32 -39.98
C GLU A 530 5.56 -43.41 -39.14
N LYS A 531 4.29 -43.23 -39.56
CA LYS A 531 3.31 -42.43 -38.81
C LYS A 531 3.01 -43.00 -37.42
N ASN A 532 2.96 -44.32 -37.26
CA ASN A 532 2.82 -44.97 -35.96
C ASN A 532 4.05 -44.69 -35.08
N ARG A 533 5.26 -44.77 -35.64
CA ARG A 533 6.51 -44.50 -34.92
C ARG A 533 6.63 -43.05 -34.47
N ASP A 534 6.18 -42.10 -35.29
CA ASP A 534 6.10 -40.69 -34.92
C ASP A 534 5.07 -40.44 -33.80
N ALA A 535 3.91 -41.12 -33.85
CA ALA A 535 2.93 -41.07 -32.77
C ALA A 535 3.47 -41.69 -31.46
N GLU A 536 4.23 -42.78 -31.52
CA GLU A 536 4.90 -43.37 -30.36
C GLU A 536 5.95 -42.42 -29.74
N ASN A 537 6.73 -41.73 -30.58
CA ASN A 537 7.67 -40.70 -30.13
C ASN A 537 6.94 -39.55 -29.44
N GLN A 538 5.88 -39.01 -30.05
CA GLN A 538 5.04 -37.95 -29.44
C GLN A 538 4.43 -38.39 -28.10
N ILE A 539 3.96 -39.65 -27.99
CA ILE A 539 3.46 -40.21 -26.73
C ILE A 539 4.56 -40.31 -25.68
N LYS A 540 5.81 -40.58 -26.07
CA LYS A 540 6.96 -40.59 -25.15
C LYS A 540 7.31 -39.18 -24.67
N ASP A 541 7.40 -38.21 -25.57
CA ASP A 541 7.71 -36.81 -25.23
C ASP A 541 6.62 -36.21 -24.30
N LEU A 542 5.34 -36.51 -24.57
CA LEU A 542 4.23 -36.13 -23.71
C LEU A 542 4.29 -36.81 -22.33
N LYS A 543 4.72 -38.08 -22.24
CA LYS A 543 4.94 -38.77 -20.94
C LYS A 543 6.07 -38.14 -20.16
N GLU A 544 7.19 -37.80 -20.81
CA GLU A 544 8.32 -37.10 -20.17
C GLU A 544 7.87 -35.73 -19.65
N THR A 545 7.12 -34.97 -20.45
CA THR A 545 6.49 -33.70 -20.04
C THR A 545 5.54 -33.88 -18.83
N ILE A 546 4.73 -34.95 -18.79
CA ILE A 546 3.85 -35.26 -17.66
C ILE A 546 4.67 -35.53 -16.39
N PHE A 547 5.72 -36.35 -16.46
CA PHE A 547 6.59 -36.63 -15.31
C PHE A 547 7.27 -35.36 -14.77
N GLU A 548 7.75 -34.47 -15.65
CA GLU A 548 8.34 -33.19 -15.25
C GLU A 548 7.32 -32.26 -14.56
N LEU A 549 6.07 -32.23 -15.04
CA LEU A 549 4.99 -31.45 -14.43
C LEU A 549 4.54 -32.05 -13.09
N GLU A 550 4.50 -33.38 -12.95
CA GLU A 550 4.20 -34.07 -11.70
C GLU A 550 5.26 -33.78 -10.62
N ASP A 551 6.56 -33.85 -10.96
CA ASP A 551 7.66 -33.49 -10.05
C ASP A 551 7.58 -32.01 -9.62
N GLN A 552 7.34 -31.09 -10.56
CA GLN A 552 7.13 -29.68 -10.25
C GLN A 552 5.95 -29.45 -9.29
N VAL A 553 4.83 -30.17 -9.47
CA VAL A 553 3.66 -30.04 -8.59
C VAL A 553 3.95 -30.53 -7.17
N GLU A 554 4.65 -31.66 -7.01
CA GLU A 554 5.00 -32.18 -5.69
C GLU A 554 6.13 -31.36 -5.02
N GLN A 555 7.10 -30.85 -5.79
CA GLN A 555 8.09 -29.88 -5.30
C GLN A 555 7.42 -28.60 -4.79
N GLN A 556 6.48 -28.02 -5.55
CA GLN A 556 5.69 -26.88 -5.09
C GLN A 556 4.87 -27.22 -3.84
N ARG A 557 4.39 -28.47 -3.70
CA ARG A 557 3.64 -28.92 -2.52
C ARG A 557 4.53 -28.98 -1.28
N ALA A 558 5.76 -29.49 -1.41
CA ALA A 558 6.75 -29.48 -0.35
C ALA A 558 7.13 -28.04 0.07
N VAL A 559 7.33 -27.14 -0.89
CA VAL A 559 7.59 -25.71 -0.62
C VAL A 559 6.41 -25.08 0.12
N ARG A 560 5.16 -25.26 -0.35
CA ARG A 560 3.96 -24.74 0.33
C ARG A 560 3.83 -25.24 1.78
N LEU A 561 4.15 -26.50 2.05
CA LEU A 561 4.15 -27.05 3.41
C LEU A 561 5.20 -26.37 4.30
N HIS A 562 6.43 -26.16 3.80
CA HIS A 562 7.46 -25.42 4.52
C HIS A 562 7.05 -23.97 4.79
N THR A 563 6.50 -23.27 3.79
CA THR A 563 6.01 -21.89 3.94
C THR A 563 4.91 -21.81 5.00
N ASN A 564 3.93 -22.72 4.97
CA ASN A 564 2.87 -22.78 5.98
C ASN A 564 3.40 -23.03 7.40
N GLN A 565 4.37 -23.92 7.57
CA GLN A 565 5.02 -24.13 8.87
C GLN A 565 5.74 -22.85 9.35
N THR A 566 6.43 -22.16 8.44
CA THR A 566 7.13 -20.89 8.75
C THR A 566 6.15 -19.80 9.16
N ILE A 567 4.99 -19.71 8.49
CA ILE A 567 3.91 -18.77 8.85
C ILE A 567 3.39 -19.07 10.26
N LEU A 568 3.08 -20.34 10.57
CA LEU A 568 2.62 -20.74 11.91
C LEU A 568 3.64 -20.39 13.01
N ASP A 569 4.94 -20.57 12.74
CA ASP A 569 5.99 -20.22 13.71
C ASP A 569 6.11 -18.70 13.92
N LEU A 570 5.95 -17.91 12.86
CA LEU A 570 5.91 -16.43 12.91
C LEU A 570 4.65 -15.92 13.62
N GLU A 571 3.47 -16.45 13.32
CA GLU A 571 2.21 -16.13 14.01
C GLU A 571 2.33 -16.39 15.52
N ASN A 572 2.88 -17.54 15.91
CA ASN A 572 3.17 -17.86 17.31
C ASN A 572 4.24 -16.94 17.94
N GLN A 573 5.15 -16.36 17.15
CA GLN A 573 6.11 -15.37 17.64
C GLN A 573 5.46 -13.99 17.80
N ILE A 574 4.61 -13.56 16.86
CA ILE A 574 3.82 -12.32 16.94
C ILE A 574 2.93 -12.34 18.19
N LYS A 575 2.15 -13.41 18.39
CA LYS A 575 1.28 -13.54 19.56
C LYS A 575 2.03 -13.39 20.88
N ARG A 576 3.21 -14.03 21.01
CA ARG A 576 4.08 -13.87 22.20
C ARG A 576 4.62 -12.45 22.35
N LEU A 577 4.90 -11.74 21.27
CA LEU A 577 5.32 -10.33 21.32
C LEU A 577 4.16 -9.40 21.74
N GLU A 578 2.93 -9.68 21.31
CA GLU A 578 1.73 -8.94 21.71
C GLU A 578 1.41 -9.15 23.19
N GLU A 579 1.50 -10.39 23.69
CA GLU A 579 1.37 -10.72 25.13
C GLU A 579 2.43 -9.97 25.96
N ASN A 580 3.70 -9.99 25.55
CA ASN A 580 4.78 -9.25 26.22
C ASN A 580 4.57 -7.73 26.16
N LYS A 581 4.10 -7.18 25.04
CA LYS A 581 3.77 -5.75 24.90
C LYS A 581 2.67 -5.36 25.88
N ALA A 582 1.57 -6.12 25.92
CA ALA A 582 0.45 -5.86 26.82
C ALA A 582 0.88 -5.90 28.31
N GLU A 583 1.83 -6.77 28.65
CA GLU A 583 2.38 -6.85 30.01
C GLU A 583 3.28 -5.66 30.34
N LEU A 584 4.17 -5.25 29.44
CA LEU A 584 4.98 -4.03 29.61
C LEU A 584 4.12 -2.77 29.70
N GLU A 585 3.02 -2.67 28.94
CA GLU A 585 2.06 -1.57 29.05
C GLU A 585 1.37 -1.54 30.42
N LYS A 586 1.05 -2.70 31.02
CA LYS A 586 0.53 -2.76 32.41
C LYS A 586 1.59 -2.28 33.41
N GLN A 587 2.84 -2.71 33.26
CA GLN A 587 3.94 -2.29 34.14
C GLN A 587 4.18 -0.78 34.05
N ILE A 588 4.18 -0.20 32.85
CA ILE A 588 4.27 1.26 32.65
C ILE A 588 3.08 1.98 33.29
N LYS A 589 1.85 1.45 33.18
CA LYS A 589 0.67 2.02 33.84
C LYS A 589 0.78 1.96 35.37
N ALA A 590 1.30 0.85 35.93
CA ALA A 590 1.52 0.69 37.37
C ALA A 590 2.58 1.67 37.90
N MET A 591 3.74 1.75 37.25
CA MET A 591 4.81 2.70 37.61
C MET A 591 4.36 4.16 37.49
N ASN A 592 3.60 4.52 36.45
CA ASN A 592 3.02 5.87 36.32
C ASN A 592 1.98 6.17 37.40
N LYS A 593 1.25 5.17 37.89
CA LYS A 593 0.35 5.37 39.04
C LYS A 593 1.17 5.62 40.30
N GLN A 594 2.16 4.77 40.59
CA GLN A 594 3.05 4.92 41.74
C GLN A 594 3.73 6.30 41.78
N MET A 595 4.31 6.77 40.68
CA MET A 595 4.92 8.12 40.62
C MET A 595 3.91 9.24 40.92
N LYS A 596 2.64 9.10 40.53
CA LYS A 596 1.59 10.08 40.87
C LYS A 596 1.23 10.03 42.35
N ASP A 597 1.05 8.83 42.89
CA ASP A 597 0.74 8.60 44.30
C ASP A 597 1.86 9.19 45.18
N GLU A 598 3.14 8.91 44.87
CA GLU A 598 4.33 9.50 45.53
C GLU A 598 4.40 11.03 45.38
N THR A 599 4.06 11.58 44.20
CA THR A 599 4.04 13.04 43.98
C THR A 599 2.90 13.73 44.74
N GLU A 600 1.79 13.02 45.02
CA GLU A 600 0.72 13.51 45.89
C GLU A 600 1.12 13.43 47.37
N GLU A 601 1.74 12.34 47.80
CA GLU A 601 2.29 12.19 49.15
C GLU A 601 3.33 13.28 49.46
N TRP A 602 4.23 13.57 48.52
CA TRP A 602 5.19 14.67 48.69
C TRP A 602 4.51 16.04 48.82
N ARG A 603 3.44 16.29 48.06
CA ARG A 603 2.63 17.52 48.20
C ARG A 603 1.89 17.60 49.54
N ARG A 604 1.39 16.47 50.06
CA ARG A 604 0.80 16.39 51.42
C ARG A 604 1.87 16.70 52.47
N PHE A 605 3.02 16.03 52.41
CA PHE A 605 4.15 16.26 53.31
C PHE A 605 4.64 17.71 53.31
N GLN A 606 4.69 18.37 52.13
CA GLN A 606 5.01 19.80 52.05
C GLN A 606 3.99 20.69 52.78
N ALA A 607 2.68 20.40 52.64
CA ALA A 607 1.63 21.14 53.32
C ALA A 607 1.64 20.90 54.84
N ASP A 608 1.88 19.66 55.28
CA ASP A 608 2.04 19.30 56.69
C ASP A 608 3.27 19.99 57.31
N LEU A 609 4.39 20.02 56.59
CA LEU A 609 5.60 20.73 56.99
C LEU A 609 5.39 22.25 57.10
N GLN A 610 4.67 22.86 56.13
CA GLN A 610 4.29 24.27 56.22
C GLN A 610 3.41 24.54 57.44
N THR A 611 2.44 23.66 57.72
CA THR A 611 1.57 23.74 58.90
C THR A 611 2.39 23.64 60.19
N ALA A 612 3.33 22.69 60.27
CA ALA A 612 4.23 22.55 61.41
C ALA A 612 5.14 23.78 61.62
N VAL A 613 5.62 24.41 60.54
CA VAL A 613 6.41 25.65 60.61
C VAL A 613 5.57 26.84 61.08
N VAL A 614 4.31 26.95 60.66
CA VAL A 614 3.37 27.97 61.17
C VAL A 614 3.14 27.76 62.67
N VAL A 615 2.73 26.56 63.09
CA VAL A 615 2.50 26.22 64.50
C VAL A 615 3.74 26.45 65.37
N ALA A 616 4.94 26.11 64.88
CA ALA A 616 6.19 26.36 65.59
C ALA A 616 6.50 27.86 65.75
N ASN A 617 6.14 28.69 64.76
CA ASN A 617 6.26 30.15 64.87
C ASN A 617 5.21 30.74 65.81
N ASP A 618 3.97 30.25 65.78
CA ASP A 618 2.90 30.70 66.68
C ASP A 618 3.27 30.40 68.14
N ILE A 619 3.65 29.16 68.46
CA ILE A 619 4.14 28.76 69.80
C ILE A 619 5.34 29.62 70.25
N LYS A 620 6.26 29.94 69.32
CA LYS A 620 7.40 30.83 69.61
C LYS A 620 6.95 32.25 69.92
N VAL A 621 5.96 32.79 69.21
CA VAL A 621 5.40 34.14 69.45
C VAL A 621 4.63 34.18 70.76
N GLU A 622 3.81 33.17 71.04
CA GLU A 622 3.09 32.97 72.31
C GLU A 622 4.05 32.92 73.50
N ALA A 623 5.04 32.02 73.46
CA ALA A 623 6.05 31.89 74.52
C ALA A 623 6.87 33.19 74.73
N GLN A 624 7.20 33.91 73.66
CA GLN A 624 7.82 35.23 73.78
C GLN A 624 6.87 36.26 74.42
N GLN A 625 5.58 36.20 74.12
CA GLN A 625 4.59 37.11 74.69
C GLN A 625 4.33 36.82 76.17
N GLU A 626 4.22 35.55 76.55
CA GLU A 626 4.18 35.11 77.94
C GLU A 626 5.42 35.59 78.70
N LEU A 627 6.62 35.42 78.15
CA LEU A 627 7.87 35.93 78.73
C LEU A 627 7.85 37.45 78.90
N ARG A 628 7.30 38.22 77.95
CA ARG A 628 7.12 39.68 78.10
C ARG A 628 6.13 40.02 79.21
N THR A 629 5.01 39.29 79.34
CA THR A 629 4.02 39.54 80.40
C THR A 629 4.54 39.15 81.78
N LEU A 630 5.29 38.04 81.92
CA LEU A 630 5.93 37.63 83.16
C LEU A 630 7.01 38.62 83.59
N ARG A 631 7.83 39.13 82.65
CA ARG A 631 8.80 40.21 82.95
C ARG A 631 8.11 41.49 83.44
N ARG A 632 7.00 41.89 82.82
CA ARG A 632 6.24 43.07 83.27
C ARG A 632 5.68 42.87 84.68
N ARG A 633 5.03 41.73 84.95
CA ARG A 633 4.53 41.39 86.29
C ARG A 633 5.64 41.35 87.33
N LEU A 634 6.80 40.77 87.00
CA LEU A 634 7.96 40.77 87.89
C LEU A 634 8.44 42.20 88.19
N GLN A 635 8.47 43.08 87.21
CA GLN A 635 8.80 44.49 87.41
C GLN A 635 7.72 45.21 88.26
N GLU A 636 6.44 44.99 87.99
CA GLU A 636 5.32 45.55 88.77
C GLU A 636 5.40 45.12 90.26
N GLU A 637 5.74 43.86 90.54
CA GLU A 637 5.96 43.31 91.89
C GLU A 637 7.25 43.83 92.54
N GLN A 638 8.33 44.04 91.76
CA GLN A 638 9.56 44.68 92.25
C GLN A 638 9.30 46.15 92.61
N GLU A 639 8.57 46.89 91.77
CA GLU A 639 8.14 48.27 92.03
C GLU A 639 7.15 48.35 93.20
N HIS A 640 6.29 47.33 93.40
CA HIS A 640 5.45 47.24 94.59
C HIS A 640 6.26 46.97 95.85
N SER A 641 7.20 46.01 95.80
CA SER A 641 8.11 45.69 96.89
C SER A 641 8.98 46.89 97.28
N ALA A 642 9.47 47.65 96.31
CA ALA A 642 10.23 48.90 96.53
C ALA A 642 9.36 49.99 97.16
N ARG A 643 8.10 50.16 96.73
CA ARG A 643 7.13 51.06 97.39
C ARG A 643 6.88 50.66 98.85
N MET A 644 6.59 49.39 99.10
CA MET A 644 6.39 48.87 100.47
C MET A 644 7.65 49.04 101.34
N ALA A 645 8.84 48.84 100.78
CA ALA A 645 10.11 49.07 101.48
C ALA A 645 10.28 50.55 101.85
N SER A 646 9.96 51.48 100.94
CA SER A 646 10.01 52.92 101.21
C SER A 646 8.95 53.37 102.23
N GLU A 647 7.74 52.80 102.21
CA GLU A 647 6.72 53.02 103.24
C GLU A 647 7.16 52.51 104.62
N LEU A 648 7.79 51.32 104.68
CA LEU A 648 8.38 50.78 105.91
C LEU A 648 9.53 51.65 106.42
N GLU A 649 10.39 52.16 105.54
CA GLU A 649 11.46 53.09 105.88
C GLU A 649 10.91 54.42 106.40
N GLN A 650 9.86 54.97 105.79
CA GLN A 650 9.16 56.15 106.32
C GLN A 650 8.58 55.89 107.72
N ILE A 651 7.94 54.74 107.95
CA ILE A 651 7.39 54.38 109.26
C ILE A 651 8.52 54.22 110.29
N GLN A 652 9.68 53.65 109.92
CA GLN A 652 10.85 53.57 110.80
C GLN A 652 11.46 54.95 111.07
N GLY A 653 11.61 55.81 110.06
CA GLY A 653 12.08 57.18 110.21
C GLY A 653 11.17 58.02 111.12
N THR A 654 9.85 57.84 111.00
CA THR A 654 8.86 58.47 111.88
C THR A 654 8.98 57.98 113.33
N ARG A 655 9.27 56.68 113.55
CA ARG A 655 9.55 56.14 114.89
C ARG A 655 10.87 56.67 115.47
N ILE A 656 11.91 56.82 114.66
CA ILE A 656 13.21 57.36 115.10
C ILE A 656 13.07 58.85 115.48
N ALA A 657 12.26 59.62 114.75
CA ALA A 657 11.93 61.01 115.09
C ALA A 657 11.14 61.16 116.42
N THR A 658 10.56 60.08 116.95
CA THR A 658 9.89 60.05 118.27
C THR A 658 10.50 59.01 119.24
N GLY A 659 11.77 58.63 119.04
CA GLY A 659 12.69 58.02 120.01
C GLY A 659 12.33 56.67 120.69
N PRO A 660 13.21 56.16 121.58
CA PRO A 660 14.67 56.32 121.62
C PRO A 660 15.41 55.04 121.17
N ALA A 661 16.74 55.10 121.08
CA ALA A 661 17.60 54.05 120.53
C ALA A 661 17.62 52.72 121.31
N PHE A 662 17.82 51.60 120.60
CA PHE A 662 18.52 50.43 121.14
C PHE A 662 19.32 49.67 120.06
N GLU A 663 20.24 48.83 120.52
CA GLU A 663 21.47 48.45 119.81
C GLU A 663 21.38 47.29 118.81
N THR A 664 22.43 47.23 118.00
CA THR A 664 22.84 46.22 117.03
C THR A 664 22.64 44.75 117.44
N SER A 665 22.23 43.92 116.48
CA SER A 665 22.77 42.55 116.33
C SER A 665 22.70 42.07 114.87
N LYS A 666 23.65 41.21 114.50
CA LYS A 666 24.07 40.95 113.12
C LYS A 666 24.07 39.43 112.85
N THR A 667 23.24 38.96 111.92
CA THR A 667 23.29 37.59 111.39
C THR A 667 22.97 37.56 109.90
N ALA A 668 23.88 36.98 109.12
CA ALA A 668 23.67 36.62 107.71
C ALA A 668 22.59 35.51 107.63
N VAL A 669 21.76 35.35 106.59
CA VAL A 669 21.91 35.58 105.14
C VAL A 669 22.97 34.68 104.50
N GLU A 670 22.62 33.40 104.35
CA GLU A 670 22.94 32.68 103.12
C GLU A 670 21.88 31.61 102.86
N GLY A 671 21.25 31.68 101.68
CA GLY A 671 20.29 30.70 101.21
C GLY A 671 20.55 30.43 99.73
N ARG A 672 20.61 29.14 99.38
CA ARG A 672 20.52 28.61 98.02
C ARG A 672 19.62 27.38 98.06
#